data_AF-A0A7Y7UT42-F1
#
_entry.id   AF-A0A7Y7UT42-F1
#
_cell.length_a   1.000
_cell.length_b   1.000
_cell.length_c   1.000
_cell.angle_alpha   90.00
_cell.angle_beta   90.00
_cell.angle_gamma   90.00
#
_symmetry.space_group_name_H-M   'P 1'
#
loop_
_entity.id
_entity.type
_entity.pdbx_description
1 polymer ?
#
loop_
_entity_poly.entity_id
_entity_poly.type
_entity_poly.pdbx_seq_one_letter_code
_entity_poly.pdbx_strand_id
1 'polypeptide(L)'
;MTKTMTARRRGMGFALLAGVAIASLCAGTAAVAVASETKATMPTVAVEAVPDWIRDRPVPAATQALVEGAQDGTAYLLNDQQYRARADGHDDWFRLASKVVDRSGLESTGQITLTYNPAFESVGIAFVRIVRDGQVIDRTKDTQFRVVERESDLKDGIVSGSLKVIANVRDVRVGDVVDYATIVHTRSALWPGHSFHQFSQRFSDPLGMRSIRLVWPSGMTPAFKALNSDIAFQTRAIDGGTEWEWVSRNPAPTKGESNVPAGAFQWGRVDISTMKSWGEVAAWAEGLYKGDETLPPDFAARLDAIAKASPGAADRLTEASRLVQDNIRYVGEEMGEGSFVPRRPATVLARGYGDCKDKSLLLAVALRRLGIDAVPALVSTSAGDRLIDRLPSPLQFDHVIVRAVVDGRVMWIDPTGTHRGGRGTAIVASDLGYALPIRAGQAALEKMEGYGDHAGRMDVLEQFAVDEKGAVPLTLHVETRYTEARADGMRASWSTSSARRIADNNLDFYRKRFPGLAEARPLVLKDDRDANTLTMVEDYTLSREAFDKAKLSSKLITRAYAVQDILPDRQANARRNPLALPDHVVTDHVIELRAKGRPLDPLDDIEAKGGAVVFTRRSTKLPDGLRMAYHLETGPRDQVPASEAEGVYAVSDTLKDEAGIEFYLEKAVPPAEMPDGLDRALLAQIRPDMEKVQALMQKPDQASKIEALTLVTGMLDRLPRPSPTAGLIEGMKGGLLADLRRPQAALAAFQSAAAQYAGNPEMFRLWIGYEIDLGTGDSVAKAFQRTQAVQPAIVVSLEDLWVQGAFQKVQALAPEKRRVAREDICLALAGAGWQQAPRTAFGDSMLGCAIFAHARRGHVAEARALLAKEPSTRTLVSLAAERRYQAFWPEMDRMMADHFRSALQADAKRATAAAKAAPTNYKVVSQQIQALRALGRFDEAIAAGKPLATDRARIETVGSDGFWLVNEYAAALRMAGRPDDAVAALDLVIGLGMEQYPELASIAINRAEILGATGKDQAALDSFNDLATQHLGRLSGYGQGWVWAGRACLLHRMGRLDEAKADEAKLTAKPAENWGAATRIAACRGDVKATADMLLTRLRDEEARDDVFDQFLTFETAEAQTPTEQAILQTLAKARATPEVQAEFAKYARPLRYAGTSQGWTTY
;
A
#
# COMPACT_ATOMS: atom_id res chain seq x y z
N MET A 1 1.49 2.92 11.36
CA MET A 1 0.94 2.43 12.64
C MET A 1 -0.51 2.86 12.73
N THR A 2 -1.47 1.95 12.56
CA THR A 2 -2.83 2.03 13.15
C THR A 2 -3.62 0.79 12.70
N LYS A 3 -3.74 -0.19 13.59
CA LYS A 3 -4.97 -0.97 13.72
C LYS A 3 -5.36 -0.98 15.18
N THR A 4 -6.60 -0.61 15.44
CA THR A 4 -7.30 -0.88 16.70
C THR A 4 -8.47 -1.79 16.36
N MET A 5 -8.49 -2.99 16.97
CA MET A 5 -9.62 -3.90 16.98
C MET A 5 -10.67 -3.42 18.00
N THR A 6 -11.95 -3.54 17.64
CA THR A 6 -13.07 -3.61 18.58
C THR A 6 -13.45 -5.08 18.84
N ALA A 7 -13.73 -5.38 20.11
CA ALA A 7 -14.09 -6.69 20.62
C ALA A 7 -15.60 -6.97 20.55
N ARG A 8 -15.92 -8.26 20.39
CA ARG A 8 -17.26 -8.86 20.42
C ARG A 8 -17.90 -8.79 21.82
N ARG A 9 -19.23 -8.61 21.86
CA ARG A 9 -20.10 -9.00 22.99
C ARG A 9 -20.65 -10.41 22.77
N ARG A 10 -20.63 -11.24 23.83
CA ARG A 10 -21.44 -12.46 23.99
C ARG A 10 -22.70 -12.11 24.81
N GLY A 11 -23.82 -12.75 24.47
CA GLY A 11 -25.06 -12.69 25.24
C GLY A 11 -25.26 -13.90 26.16
N MET A 12 -26.12 -13.70 27.16
CA MET A 12 -26.96 -14.62 27.95
C MET A 12 -27.96 -13.64 28.61
N GLY A 13 -29.29 -13.74 28.54
CA GLY A 13 -30.21 -14.85 28.42
C GLY A 13 -31.10 -14.79 29.66
N PHE A 14 -32.42 -14.52 29.54
CA PHE A 14 -33.48 -15.00 30.44
C PHE A 14 -34.86 -14.57 29.92
N ALA A 15 -35.78 -15.52 29.87
CA ALA A 15 -37.21 -15.37 29.60
C ALA A 15 -37.98 -14.94 30.86
N LEU A 16 -39.15 -14.30 30.71
CA LEU A 16 -40.40 -14.74 31.36
C LEU A 16 -41.64 -13.96 30.87
N LEU A 17 -42.79 -14.64 31.00
CA LEU A 17 -44.14 -14.37 30.53
C LEU A 17 -44.99 -13.42 31.40
N ALA A 18 -46.14 -13.05 30.80
CA ALA A 18 -47.44 -12.65 31.38
C ALA A 18 -47.58 -11.16 31.78
N GLY A 19 -48.68 -10.44 31.53
CA GLY A 19 -50.03 -10.79 31.06
C GLY A 19 -51.06 -9.90 31.81
N VAL A 20 -52.20 -9.59 31.16
CA VAL A 20 -53.44 -8.96 31.70
C VAL A 20 -53.40 -7.42 31.81
N ALA A 21 -54.02 -6.63 30.91
CA ALA A 21 -55.45 -6.38 30.59
C ALA A 21 -56.18 -5.43 31.57
N ILE A 22 -56.79 -4.35 31.04
CA ILE A 22 -58.22 -3.98 31.16
C ILE A 22 -58.47 -2.65 30.40
N ALA A 23 -59.60 -2.62 29.71
CA ALA A 23 -60.08 -1.60 28.79
C ALA A 23 -61.10 -0.62 29.40
N SER A 24 -61.50 0.37 28.58
CA SER A 24 -62.71 1.24 28.63
C SER A 24 -62.52 2.58 29.38
N LEU A 25 -63.00 3.76 28.93
CA LEU A 25 -64.15 4.12 28.09
C LEU A 25 -63.93 5.43 27.27
N CYS A 26 -64.41 5.39 26.02
CA CYS A 26 -65.17 6.36 25.21
C CYS A 26 -65.04 7.91 25.30
N ALA A 27 -64.85 8.46 24.08
CA ALA A 27 -65.64 9.49 23.38
C ALA A 27 -65.10 10.94 23.29
N GLY A 28 -64.85 11.37 22.04
CA GLY A 28 -64.69 12.79 21.66
C GLY A 28 -63.94 12.97 20.34
N THR A 29 -64.67 13.11 19.24
CA THR A 29 -64.20 13.23 17.84
C THR A 29 -63.39 14.50 17.54
N ALA A 30 -62.21 14.35 16.96
CA ALA A 30 -61.60 15.31 16.04
C ALA A 30 -60.85 14.55 14.95
N ALA A 31 -61.14 14.87 13.69
CA ALA A 31 -60.60 14.19 12.52
C ALA A 31 -59.07 14.27 12.48
N VAL A 32 -58.39 13.12 12.60
CA VAL A 32 -56.98 12.99 12.26
C VAL A 32 -56.93 12.58 10.79
N ALA A 33 -56.47 13.50 9.94
CA ALA A 33 -56.02 13.15 8.61
C ALA A 33 -54.89 12.12 8.76
N VAL A 34 -55.15 10.89 8.34
CA VAL A 34 -54.11 9.86 8.20
C VAL A 34 -53.19 10.36 7.08
N ALA A 35 -52.10 11.02 7.46
CA ALA A 35 -50.99 11.24 6.54
C ALA A 35 -50.49 9.85 6.13
N SER A 36 -50.66 9.51 4.85
CA SER A 36 -50.06 8.31 4.30
C SER A 36 -48.55 8.42 4.50
N GLU A 37 -47.95 7.46 5.20
CA GLU A 37 -46.51 7.24 5.12
C GLU A 37 -46.16 6.91 3.67
N THR A 38 -45.77 7.92 2.91
CA THR A 38 -45.06 7.75 1.65
C THR A 38 -43.71 7.11 2.02
N LYS A 39 -43.59 5.80 1.82
CA LYS A 39 -42.28 5.14 1.71
C LYS A 39 -41.45 5.97 0.73
N ALA A 40 -40.39 6.61 1.22
CA ALA A 40 -39.45 7.32 0.37
C ALA A 40 -38.85 6.33 -0.63
N THR A 41 -39.35 6.34 -1.86
CA THR A 41 -38.74 5.62 -2.97
C THR A 41 -37.36 6.21 -3.22
N MET A 42 -36.34 5.35 -3.19
CA MET A 42 -34.97 5.72 -3.58
C MET A 42 -34.99 6.47 -4.92
N PRO A 43 -34.22 7.56 -5.07
CA PRO A 43 -34.16 8.32 -6.31
C PRO A 43 -33.83 7.40 -7.49
N THR A 44 -34.59 7.51 -8.58
CA THR A 44 -34.38 6.75 -9.80
C THR A 44 -33.62 7.58 -10.81
N VAL A 45 -32.67 6.97 -11.52
CA VAL A 45 -31.98 7.59 -12.66
C VAL A 45 -32.81 7.33 -13.92
N ALA A 46 -33.24 8.39 -14.59
CA ALA A 46 -34.06 8.31 -15.78
C ALA A 46 -33.21 8.32 -17.06
N VAL A 47 -33.70 7.65 -18.11
CA VAL A 47 -33.19 7.88 -19.47
C VAL A 47 -33.88 9.13 -20.01
N GLU A 48 -33.09 10.10 -20.43
CA GLU A 48 -33.56 11.40 -20.90
C GLU A 48 -33.16 11.63 -22.37
N ALA A 49 -33.96 12.42 -23.09
CA ALA A 49 -33.58 12.84 -24.43
C ALA A 49 -32.40 13.82 -24.37
N VAL A 50 -31.52 13.79 -25.37
CA VAL A 50 -30.44 14.79 -25.50
C VAL A 50 -31.09 16.17 -25.64
N PRO A 51 -30.84 17.12 -24.73
CA PRO A 51 -31.45 18.44 -24.82
C PRO A 51 -30.98 19.24 -26.04
N ASP A 52 -31.85 20.08 -26.60
CA ASP A 52 -31.56 20.88 -27.81
C ASP A 52 -30.39 21.86 -27.66
N TRP A 53 -30.02 22.21 -26.42
CA TRP A 53 -28.90 23.11 -26.17
C TRP A 53 -27.53 22.42 -26.24
N ILE A 54 -27.48 21.08 -26.29
CA ILE A 54 -26.24 20.30 -26.38
C ILE A 54 -25.66 20.41 -27.78
N ARG A 55 -24.37 20.73 -27.87
CA ARG A 55 -23.62 20.70 -29.13
C ARG A 55 -23.00 19.32 -29.33
N ASP A 56 -23.52 18.52 -30.25
CA ASP A 56 -22.93 17.21 -30.54
C ASP A 56 -21.49 17.32 -31.08
N ARG A 57 -20.67 16.33 -30.75
CA ARG A 57 -19.25 16.26 -31.11
C ARG A 57 -18.92 14.92 -31.74
N PRO A 58 -18.19 14.89 -32.87
CA PRO A 58 -17.71 13.64 -33.43
C PRO A 58 -16.63 13.05 -32.52
N VAL A 59 -16.72 11.76 -32.21
CA VAL A 59 -15.70 11.02 -31.48
C VAL A 59 -14.45 10.88 -32.37
N PRO A 60 -13.26 11.36 -31.93
CA PRO A 60 -12.02 11.17 -32.67
C PRO A 60 -11.70 9.69 -32.91
N ALA A 61 -11.01 9.40 -34.02
CA ALA A 61 -10.51 8.06 -34.29
C ALA A 61 -9.44 7.66 -33.26
N ALA A 62 -9.42 6.39 -32.88
CA ALA A 62 -8.37 5.81 -32.04
C ALA A 62 -7.09 5.65 -32.85
N THR A 63 -6.26 6.69 -32.87
CA THR A 63 -4.96 6.66 -33.56
C THR A 63 -4.02 5.65 -32.89
N GLN A 64 -3.04 5.14 -33.63
CA GLN A 64 -2.04 4.22 -33.10
C GLN A 64 -1.33 4.80 -31.86
N ALA A 65 -1.01 6.10 -31.86
CA ALA A 65 -0.39 6.76 -30.72
C ALA A 65 -1.28 6.77 -29.45
N LEU A 66 -2.60 6.93 -29.58
CA LEU A 66 -3.52 6.83 -28.44
C LEU A 66 -3.64 5.40 -27.92
N VAL A 67 -3.57 4.41 -28.81
CA VAL A 67 -3.62 2.99 -28.46
C VAL A 67 -2.33 2.54 -27.78
N GLU A 68 -1.16 2.92 -28.31
CA GLU A 68 0.15 2.63 -27.71
C GLU A 68 0.36 3.36 -26.37
N GLY A 69 -0.21 4.57 -26.24
CA GLY A 69 -0.17 5.35 -25.01
C GLY A 69 -1.23 4.99 -23.98
N ALA A 70 -2.09 4.01 -24.26
CA ALA A 70 -3.17 3.60 -23.36
C ALA A 70 -2.63 3.21 -21.98
N GLN A 71 -3.30 3.69 -20.94
CA GLN A 71 -3.02 3.31 -19.56
C GLN A 71 -4.17 2.40 -19.09
N ASP A 72 -3.83 1.35 -18.35
CA ASP A 72 -4.80 0.36 -17.86
C ASP A 72 -5.78 -0.11 -18.95
N GLY A 73 -5.23 -0.38 -20.15
CA GLY A 73 -5.93 -0.89 -21.31
C GLY A 73 -6.98 0.05 -21.92
N THR A 74 -6.97 1.33 -21.56
CA THR A 74 -7.97 2.33 -21.99
C THR A 74 -7.32 3.45 -22.79
N ALA A 75 -7.82 3.70 -24.00
CA ALA A 75 -7.44 4.86 -24.81
C ALA A 75 -8.60 5.87 -24.85
N TYR A 76 -8.41 7.05 -24.25
CA TYR A 76 -9.44 8.08 -24.20
C TYR A 76 -9.55 8.84 -25.53
N LEU A 77 -10.75 8.88 -26.10
CA LEU A 77 -11.01 9.49 -27.40
C LEU A 77 -11.67 10.87 -27.28
N LEU A 78 -12.67 10.98 -26.42
CA LEU A 78 -13.43 12.22 -26.22
C LEU A 78 -13.74 12.43 -24.74
N ASN A 79 -13.46 13.63 -24.24
CA ASN A 79 -13.99 14.17 -23.00
C ASN A 79 -14.69 15.49 -23.33
N ASP A 80 -16.02 15.51 -23.27
CA ASP A 80 -16.85 16.68 -23.59
C ASP A 80 -17.69 17.07 -22.38
N GLN A 81 -17.49 18.30 -21.90
CA GLN A 81 -18.24 18.89 -20.81
C GLN A 81 -18.99 20.12 -21.33
N GLN A 82 -20.31 20.18 -21.08
CA GLN A 82 -21.10 21.35 -21.41
C GLN A 82 -21.90 21.80 -20.19
N TYR A 83 -21.78 23.07 -19.83
CA TYR A 83 -22.43 23.68 -18.67
C TYR A 83 -23.47 24.68 -19.14
N ARG A 84 -24.69 24.64 -18.60
CA ARG A 84 -25.70 25.67 -18.81
C ARG A 84 -26.13 26.29 -17.48
N ALA A 85 -25.79 27.55 -17.28
CA ALA A 85 -26.26 28.33 -16.14
C ALA A 85 -27.75 28.65 -16.27
N ARG A 86 -28.44 28.73 -15.13
CA ARG A 86 -29.85 29.11 -15.02
C ARG A 86 -30.06 29.99 -13.78
N ALA A 87 -31.19 30.70 -13.72
CA ALA A 87 -31.52 31.51 -12.54
C ALA A 87 -31.80 30.67 -11.28
N ASP A 88 -32.25 29.43 -11.47
CA ASP A 88 -32.62 28.46 -10.42
C ASP A 88 -31.55 27.39 -10.17
N GLY A 89 -30.38 27.47 -10.81
CA GLY A 89 -29.30 26.49 -10.72
C GLY A 89 -28.54 26.31 -12.03
N HIS A 90 -28.25 25.08 -12.42
CA HIS A 90 -27.55 24.78 -13.67
C HIS A 90 -27.82 23.35 -14.18
N ASP A 91 -27.39 23.08 -15.41
CA ASP A 91 -27.35 21.74 -15.98
C ASP A 91 -25.93 21.41 -16.48
N ASP A 92 -25.40 20.26 -16.05
CA ASP A 92 -24.06 19.75 -16.37
C ASP A 92 -24.15 18.53 -17.27
N TRP A 93 -23.73 18.69 -18.52
CA TRP A 93 -23.59 17.60 -19.48
C TRP A 93 -22.17 17.07 -19.49
N PHE A 94 -22.03 15.74 -19.44
CA PHE A 94 -20.76 15.04 -19.57
C PHE A 94 -20.89 13.90 -20.58
N ARG A 95 -19.94 13.83 -21.52
CA ARG A 95 -19.80 12.70 -22.45
C ARG A 95 -18.36 12.21 -22.47
N LEU A 96 -18.20 10.89 -22.37
CA LEU A 96 -16.91 10.22 -22.43
C LEU A 96 -16.97 9.13 -23.50
N ALA A 97 -16.00 9.13 -24.42
CA ALA A 97 -15.78 8.03 -25.35
C ALA A 97 -14.37 7.47 -25.17
N SER A 98 -14.26 6.17 -24.94
CA SER A 98 -12.99 5.49 -24.66
C SER A 98 -12.92 4.15 -25.37
N LYS A 99 -11.76 3.82 -25.95
CA LYS A 99 -11.50 2.53 -26.60
C LYS A 99 -10.88 1.55 -25.62
N VAL A 100 -11.40 0.34 -25.58
CA VAL A 100 -10.80 -0.80 -24.89
C VAL A 100 -9.69 -1.37 -25.75
N VAL A 101 -8.44 -1.26 -25.28
CA VAL A 101 -7.24 -1.70 -26.00
C VAL A 101 -6.86 -3.14 -25.61
N ASP A 102 -7.05 -3.51 -24.36
CA ASP A 102 -6.77 -4.85 -23.86
C ASP A 102 -7.72 -5.25 -22.71
N ARG A 103 -7.46 -6.40 -22.08
CA ARG A 103 -8.32 -6.97 -21.02
C ARG A 103 -8.44 -6.07 -19.79
N SER A 104 -7.41 -5.32 -19.42
CA SER A 104 -7.44 -4.44 -18.24
C SER A 104 -8.44 -3.30 -18.44
N GLY A 105 -8.55 -2.76 -19.66
CA GLY A 105 -9.51 -1.71 -20.00
C GLY A 105 -10.97 -2.14 -19.98
N LEU A 106 -11.26 -3.46 -20.00
CA LEU A 106 -12.64 -3.95 -19.89
C LEU A 106 -13.27 -3.64 -18.53
N GLU A 107 -12.48 -3.62 -17.45
CA GLU A 107 -13.00 -3.32 -16.12
C GLU A 107 -13.27 -1.81 -15.95
N SER A 108 -12.35 -0.96 -16.40
CA SER A 108 -12.44 0.50 -16.24
C SER A 108 -13.41 1.16 -17.23
N THR A 109 -13.38 0.75 -18.51
CA THR A 109 -14.23 1.33 -19.56
C THR A 109 -15.65 0.73 -19.58
N GLY A 110 -15.81 -0.49 -19.07
CA GLY A 110 -17.10 -1.19 -19.00
C GLY A 110 -18.00 -0.74 -17.84
N GLN A 111 -17.52 0.14 -16.96
CA GLN A 111 -18.26 0.61 -15.80
C GLN A 111 -18.49 2.13 -15.88
N ILE A 112 -19.73 2.57 -15.64
CA ILE A 112 -20.12 3.97 -15.53
C ILE A 112 -20.39 4.27 -14.06
N THR A 113 -19.74 5.31 -13.53
CA THR A 113 -20.01 5.80 -12.16
C THR A 113 -20.14 7.31 -12.13
N LEU A 114 -21.06 7.80 -11.31
CA LEU A 114 -21.23 9.23 -11.01
C LEU A 114 -21.73 9.39 -9.56
N THR A 115 -21.48 10.55 -8.98
CA THR A 115 -21.91 10.89 -7.60
C THR A 115 -22.69 12.19 -7.66
N TYR A 116 -23.76 12.31 -6.88
CA TYR A 116 -24.61 13.50 -6.84
C TYR A 116 -25.29 13.65 -5.47
N ASN A 117 -25.73 14.86 -5.14
CA ASN A 117 -26.50 15.17 -3.93
C ASN A 117 -28.00 15.21 -4.25
N PRO A 118 -28.79 14.21 -3.84
CA PRO A 118 -30.21 14.11 -4.21
C PRO A 118 -31.09 15.22 -3.62
N ALA A 119 -30.58 16.04 -2.69
CA ALA A 119 -31.35 17.13 -2.10
C ALA A 119 -31.57 18.29 -3.07
N PHE A 120 -30.65 18.51 -4.01
CA PHE A 120 -30.72 19.59 -5.00
C PHE A 120 -30.25 19.18 -6.40
N GLU A 121 -29.80 17.93 -6.60
CA GLU A 121 -29.37 17.40 -7.88
C GLU A 121 -30.22 16.20 -8.31
N SER A 122 -30.50 16.10 -9.61
CA SER A 122 -31.04 14.89 -10.24
C SER A 122 -30.21 14.49 -11.45
N VAL A 123 -30.15 13.19 -11.74
CA VAL A 123 -29.28 12.63 -12.79
C VAL A 123 -30.10 12.01 -13.90
N GLY A 124 -29.80 12.40 -15.13
CA GLY A 124 -30.31 11.81 -16.37
C GLY A 124 -29.20 11.09 -17.16
N ILE A 125 -29.57 10.01 -17.82
CA ILE A 125 -28.72 9.30 -18.78
C ILE A 125 -29.24 9.57 -20.17
N ALA A 126 -28.41 10.17 -21.02
CA ALA A 126 -28.82 10.47 -22.39
C ALA A 126 -28.64 9.26 -23.31
N PHE A 127 -27.47 8.64 -23.27
CA PHE A 127 -27.22 7.38 -23.99
C PHE A 127 -26.04 6.61 -23.42
N VAL A 128 -26.01 5.31 -23.69
CA VAL A 128 -24.87 4.40 -23.53
C VAL A 128 -24.73 3.62 -24.82
N ARG A 129 -23.58 3.69 -25.48
CA ARG A 129 -23.35 3.09 -26.81
C ARG A 129 -22.03 2.32 -26.83
N ILE A 130 -22.02 1.25 -27.61
CA ILE A 130 -20.81 0.52 -27.99
C ILE A 130 -20.60 0.73 -29.49
N VAL A 131 -19.42 1.15 -29.91
CA VAL A 131 -19.02 1.15 -31.32
C VAL A 131 -18.08 -0.03 -31.56
N ARG A 132 -18.53 -0.98 -32.37
CA ARG A 132 -17.81 -2.21 -32.73
C ARG A 132 -17.75 -2.34 -34.24
N ASP A 133 -16.54 -2.41 -34.79
CA ASP A 133 -16.31 -2.53 -36.23
C ASP A 133 -17.06 -1.47 -37.07
N GLY A 134 -17.18 -0.25 -36.53
CA GLY A 134 -17.90 0.86 -37.13
C GLY A 134 -19.43 0.84 -36.96
N GLN A 135 -20.00 -0.22 -36.37
CA GLN A 135 -21.43 -0.30 -36.04
C GLN A 135 -21.71 0.24 -34.64
N VAL A 136 -22.74 1.07 -34.51
CA VAL A 136 -23.23 1.60 -33.23
C VAL A 136 -24.28 0.65 -32.66
N ILE A 137 -23.99 0.13 -31.47
CA ILE A 137 -24.89 -0.72 -30.68
C ILE A 137 -25.38 0.13 -29.51
N ASP A 138 -26.66 0.50 -29.53
CA ASP A 138 -27.29 1.23 -28.44
C ASP A 138 -27.53 0.29 -27.25
N ARG A 139 -26.95 0.66 -26.10
CA ARG A 139 -27.07 -0.04 -24.81
C ARG A 139 -27.85 0.75 -23.77
N THR A 140 -28.50 1.84 -24.16
CA THR A 140 -29.12 2.79 -23.22
C THR A 140 -30.26 2.13 -22.43
N LYS A 141 -31.12 1.36 -23.10
CA LYS A 141 -32.31 0.76 -22.47
C LYS A 141 -32.02 -0.48 -21.64
N ASP A 142 -30.96 -1.22 -21.94
CA ASP A 142 -30.57 -2.45 -21.24
C ASP A 142 -29.46 -2.24 -20.20
N THR A 143 -28.82 -1.06 -20.18
CA THR A 143 -27.90 -0.67 -19.11
C THR A 143 -28.68 -0.39 -17.83
N GLN A 144 -28.42 -1.18 -16.79
CA GLN A 144 -29.06 -1.03 -15.48
C GLN A 144 -28.25 -0.10 -14.58
N PHE A 145 -28.81 1.06 -14.28
CA PHE A 145 -28.25 2.03 -13.34
C PHE A 145 -28.76 1.74 -11.94
N ARG A 146 -27.83 1.45 -11.02
CA ARG A 146 -28.14 1.25 -9.59
C ARG A 146 -27.70 2.47 -8.82
N VAL A 147 -28.62 3.04 -8.05
CA VAL A 147 -28.31 4.09 -7.07
C VAL A 147 -27.99 3.39 -5.75
N VAL A 148 -26.83 3.70 -5.19
CA VAL A 148 -26.40 3.18 -3.90
C VAL A 148 -26.04 4.34 -2.98
N GLU A 149 -26.51 4.24 -1.74
CA GLU A 149 -26.06 5.11 -0.66
C GLU A 149 -24.70 4.59 -0.18
N ARG A 150 -23.69 5.45 -0.21
CA ARG A 150 -22.34 5.11 0.27
C ARG A 150 -21.70 6.32 0.90
N GLU A 151 -21.88 6.41 2.22
CA GLU A 151 -21.24 7.43 3.06
C GLU A 151 -19.75 7.09 3.23
N SER A 152 -18.93 7.66 2.34
CA SER A 152 -17.49 7.40 2.30
C SER A 152 -16.75 8.02 3.50
N ASP A 153 -17.35 9.05 4.09
CA ASP A 153 -16.78 9.86 5.17
C ASP A 153 -17.41 9.54 6.54
N LEU A 154 -18.23 8.49 6.63
CA LEU A 154 -18.86 8.07 7.89
C LEU A 154 -17.81 7.66 8.95
N LYS A 155 -16.68 7.11 8.51
CA LYS A 155 -15.53 6.80 9.35
C LYS A 155 -14.95 8.04 10.05
N ASP A 156 -15.12 9.20 9.45
CA ASP A 156 -14.68 10.52 9.94
C ASP A 156 -15.85 11.25 10.66
N GLY A 157 -16.97 10.55 10.87
CA GLY A 157 -18.16 11.09 11.55
C GLY A 157 -19.00 12.03 10.69
N ILE A 158 -18.82 11.99 9.36
CA ILE A 158 -19.52 12.84 8.39
C ILE A 158 -20.56 12.02 7.62
N VAL A 159 -21.76 12.56 7.51
CA VAL A 159 -22.88 12.06 6.71
C VAL A 159 -23.19 13.11 5.66
N SER A 160 -22.80 12.81 4.43
CA SER A 160 -22.88 13.70 3.28
C SER A 160 -24.26 13.69 2.63
N GLY A 161 -24.99 12.58 2.72
CA GLY A 161 -26.23 12.35 1.97
C GLY A 161 -26.01 12.16 0.46
N SER A 162 -24.76 12.01 0.01
CA SER A 162 -24.43 11.83 -1.41
C SER A 162 -24.74 10.42 -1.89
N LEU A 163 -25.32 10.31 -3.09
CA LEU A 163 -25.64 9.03 -3.72
C LEU A 163 -24.69 8.75 -4.87
N LYS A 164 -24.36 7.48 -5.07
CA LYS A 164 -23.54 7.01 -6.19
C LYS A 164 -24.38 6.21 -7.17
N VAL A 165 -24.33 6.57 -8.45
CA VAL A 165 -24.91 5.75 -9.52
C VAL A 165 -23.81 4.85 -10.09
N ILE A 166 -24.13 3.58 -10.29
CA ILE A 166 -23.24 2.57 -10.83
C ILE A 166 -23.97 1.78 -11.91
N ALA A 167 -23.36 1.66 -13.08
CA ALA A 167 -23.82 0.79 -14.15
C ALA A 167 -22.67 0.00 -14.77
N ASN A 168 -22.93 -1.26 -15.13
CA ASN A 168 -22.01 -2.06 -15.92
C ASN A 168 -22.60 -2.19 -17.32
N VAL A 169 -21.84 -1.74 -18.33
CA VAL A 169 -22.24 -1.83 -19.74
C VAL A 169 -22.12 -3.29 -20.18
N ARG A 170 -23.18 -3.82 -20.79
CA ARG A 170 -23.23 -5.23 -21.20
C ARG A 170 -22.48 -5.45 -22.52
N ASP A 171 -21.77 -6.59 -22.61
CA ASP A 171 -21.08 -7.03 -23.83
C ASP A 171 -20.01 -6.04 -24.34
N VAL A 172 -19.21 -5.45 -23.44
CA VAL A 172 -18.00 -4.70 -23.84
C VAL A 172 -16.88 -5.69 -24.16
N ARG A 173 -16.15 -5.46 -25.26
CA ARG A 173 -15.06 -6.31 -25.76
C ARG A 173 -13.80 -5.49 -26.05
N VAL A 174 -12.66 -6.17 -26.07
CA VAL A 174 -11.41 -5.57 -26.56
C VAL A 174 -11.60 -5.13 -28.01
N GLY A 175 -11.22 -3.89 -28.31
CA GLY A 175 -11.43 -3.25 -29.60
C GLY A 175 -12.66 -2.32 -29.64
N ASP A 176 -13.63 -2.49 -28.75
CA ASP A 176 -14.82 -1.64 -28.70
C ASP A 176 -14.48 -0.21 -28.25
N VAL A 177 -15.28 0.75 -28.71
CA VAL A 177 -15.38 2.07 -28.10
C VAL A 177 -16.66 2.14 -27.28
N VAL A 178 -16.56 2.44 -25.98
CA VAL A 178 -17.72 2.76 -25.14
C VAL A 178 -17.90 4.28 -25.15
N ASP A 179 -19.08 4.73 -25.54
CA ASP A 179 -19.48 6.14 -25.64
C ASP A 179 -20.77 6.35 -24.86
N TYR A 180 -20.70 7.12 -23.77
CA TYR A 180 -21.87 7.42 -22.95
C TYR A 180 -21.95 8.89 -22.60
N ALA A 181 -23.18 9.35 -22.32
CA ALA A 181 -23.43 10.70 -21.88
C ALA A 181 -24.45 10.78 -20.76
N THR A 182 -24.19 11.68 -19.81
CA THR A 182 -25.02 11.94 -18.63
C THR A 182 -25.31 13.44 -18.51
N ILE A 183 -26.41 13.76 -17.84
CA ILE A 183 -26.74 15.12 -17.45
C ILE A 183 -27.05 15.17 -15.94
N VAL A 184 -26.52 16.18 -15.26
CA VAL A 184 -26.87 16.49 -13.86
C VAL A 184 -27.64 17.80 -13.85
N HIS A 185 -28.83 17.79 -13.28
CA HIS A 185 -29.67 18.97 -13.10
C HIS A 185 -29.57 19.43 -11.67
N THR A 186 -29.02 20.62 -11.45
CA THR A 186 -28.86 21.22 -10.14
C THR A 186 -29.90 22.32 -9.96
N ARG A 187 -30.69 22.28 -8.88
CA ARG A 187 -31.69 23.28 -8.51
C ARG A 187 -31.53 23.67 -7.05
N SER A 188 -31.16 24.92 -6.78
CA SER A 188 -30.85 25.37 -5.42
C SER A 188 -31.37 26.78 -5.16
N ALA A 189 -31.98 26.97 -3.99
CA ALA A 189 -32.39 28.27 -3.48
C ALA A 189 -31.29 28.98 -2.66
N LEU A 190 -30.16 28.33 -2.43
CA LEU A 190 -29.12 28.82 -1.52
C LEU A 190 -28.49 30.13 -2.00
N TRP A 191 -28.31 30.32 -3.31
CA TRP A 191 -27.66 31.51 -3.89
C TRP A 191 -28.47 32.04 -5.09
N PRO A 192 -29.61 32.70 -4.84
CA PRO A 192 -30.54 33.08 -5.90
C PRO A 192 -29.89 34.01 -6.92
N GLY A 193 -30.04 33.69 -8.22
CA GLY A 193 -29.47 34.50 -9.30
C GLY A 193 -27.95 34.39 -9.48
N HIS A 194 -27.29 33.49 -8.75
CA HIS A 194 -25.85 33.24 -8.89
C HIS A 194 -25.54 31.83 -9.42
N SER A 195 -24.39 31.70 -10.07
CA SER A 195 -23.92 30.43 -10.63
C SER A 195 -22.39 30.35 -10.48
N PHE A 196 -21.90 29.15 -10.20
CA PHE A 196 -20.49 28.86 -9.96
C PHE A 196 -20.11 27.59 -10.69
N HIS A 197 -18.91 27.54 -11.27
CA HIS A 197 -18.39 26.34 -11.90
C HIS A 197 -16.87 26.31 -11.85
N GLN A 198 -16.30 25.12 -11.90
CA GLN A 198 -14.85 24.94 -11.94
C GLN A 198 -14.50 23.65 -12.65
N PHE A 199 -13.41 23.68 -13.42
CA PHE A 199 -12.91 22.50 -14.11
C PHE A 199 -11.39 22.60 -14.31
N SER A 200 -10.76 21.45 -14.56
CA SER A 200 -9.34 21.38 -14.92
C SER A 200 -9.16 21.45 -16.43
N GLN A 201 -8.09 22.10 -16.92
CA GLN A 201 -7.85 22.20 -18.37
C GLN A 201 -7.15 20.95 -18.94
N ARG A 202 -6.10 20.47 -18.27
CA ARG A 202 -5.21 19.41 -18.77
C ARG A 202 -5.65 18.04 -18.26
N PHE A 203 -5.21 17.00 -18.98
CA PHE A 203 -5.55 15.60 -18.71
C PHE A 203 -4.24 14.82 -18.52
N SER A 204 -4.22 13.84 -17.61
CA SER A 204 -3.02 13.05 -17.30
C SER A 204 -2.69 12.04 -18.40
N ASP A 205 -3.72 11.50 -19.04
CA ASP A 205 -3.60 10.46 -20.05
C ASP A 205 -3.66 11.03 -21.47
N PRO A 206 -3.09 10.32 -22.47
CA PRO A 206 -3.31 10.67 -23.86
C PRO A 206 -4.81 10.73 -24.19
N LEU A 207 -5.26 11.82 -24.80
CA LEU A 207 -6.67 12.09 -25.09
C LEU A 207 -6.83 12.59 -26.53
N GLY A 208 -7.79 12.04 -27.27
CA GLY A 208 -8.09 12.47 -28.64
C GLY A 208 -8.70 13.87 -28.75
N MET A 209 -9.64 14.21 -27.87
CA MET A 209 -10.24 15.54 -27.80
C MET A 209 -10.73 15.88 -26.40
N ARG A 210 -10.44 17.10 -25.96
CA ARG A 210 -11.10 17.74 -24.82
C ARG A 210 -11.95 18.92 -25.31
N SER A 211 -13.19 19.02 -24.84
CA SER A 211 -14.11 20.11 -25.17
C SER A 211 -14.80 20.61 -23.90
N ILE A 212 -14.80 21.93 -23.72
CA ILE A 212 -15.53 22.63 -22.67
C ILE A 212 -16.43 23.66 -23.34
N ARG A 213 -17.74 23.58 -23.12
CA ARG A 213 -18.71 24.57 -23.58
C ARG A 213 -19.52 25.11 -22.41
N LEU A 214 -19.72 26.41 -22.41
CA LEU A 214 -20.29 27.16 -21.31
C LEU A 214 -21.42 28.02 -21.88
N VAL A 215 -22.64 27.90 -21.36
CA VAL A 215 -23.83 28.63 -21.85
C VAL A 215 -24.45 29.41 -20.69
N TRP A 216 -24.43 30.74 -20.76
CA TRP A 216 -25.03 31.61 -19.74
C TRP A 216 -26.19 32.42 -20.31
N PRO A 217 -27.25 32.64 -19.51
CA PRO A 217 -28.38 33.45 -19.92
C PRO A 217 -28.06 34.95 -19.87
N SER A 218 -28.78 35.74 -20.67
CA SER A 218 -28.74 37.19 -20.62
C SER A 218 -29.06 37.70 -19.21
N GLY A 219 -28.32 38.73 -18.76
CA GLY A 219 -28.47 39.29 -17.41
C GLY A 219 -27.64 38.59 -16.33
N MET A 220 -27.01 37.45 -16.62
CA MET A 220 -26.08 36.76 -15.72
C MET A 220 -24.66 36.77 -16.32
N THR A 221 -23.80 37.67 -15.84
CA THR A 221 -22.44 37.82 -16.37
C THR A 221 -21.42 37.06 -15.50
N PRO A 222 -20.75 36.02 -16.01
CA PRO A 222 -19.69 35.32 -15.28
C PRO A 222 -18.35 36.07 -15.36
N ALA A 223 -17.57 35.95 -14.28
CA ALA A 223 -16.13 36.20 -14.27
C ALA A 223 -15.37 34.87 -14.42
N PHE A 224 -14.21 34.91 -15.06
CA PHE A 224 -13.34 33.77 -15.31
C PHE A 224 -11.96 34.01 -14.70
N LYS A 225 -11.37 32.98 -14.09
CA LYS A 225 -9.98 33.02 -13.62
C LYS A 225 -9.27 31.71 -13.91
N ALA A 226 -8.28 31.77 -14.81
CA ALA A 226 -7.41 30.65 -15.13
C ALA A 226 -6.20 30.64 -14.18
N LEU A 227 -5.91 29.48 -13.60
CA LEU A 227 -4.82 29.25 -12.64
C LEU A 227 -3.97 28.09 -13.16
N ASN A 228 -2.67 28.32 -13.36
CA ASN A 228 -1.79 27.36 -14.03
C ASN A 228 -2.37 26.85 -15.36
N SER A 229 -3.06 27.72 -16.09
CA SER A 229 -3.84 27.39 -17.28
C SER A 229 -3.67 28.50 -18.31
N ASP A 230 -3.51 28.09 -19.57
CA ASP A 230 -3.39 28.93 -20.76
C ASP A 230 -4.65 28.85 -21.63
N ILE A 231 -5.78 28.45 -21.03
CA ILE A 231 -7.04 28.29 -21.74
C ILE A 231 -7.52 29.63 -22.32
N ALA A 232 -7.99 29.59 -23.57
CA ALA A 232 -8.56 30.75 -24.24
C ALA A 232 -9.90 30.35 -24.88
N PHE A 233 -10.98 30.97 -24.42
CA PHE A 233 -12.33 30.68 -24.89
C PHE A 233 -12.69 31.48 -26.14
N GLN A 234 -13.30 30.81 -27.13
CA GLN A 234 -14.04 31.46 -28.19
C GLN A 234 -15.41 31.87 -27.65
N THR A 235 -15.76 33.15 -27.77
CA THR A 235 -17.01 33.70 -27.25
C THR A 235 -17.99 33.95 -28.39
N ARG A 236 -19.27 33.61 -28.21
CA ARG A 236 -20.33 33.86 -29.19
C ARG A 236 -21.63 34.29 -28.51
N ALA A 237 -22.28 35.32 -29.03
CA ALA A 237 -23.64 35.67 -28.64
C ALA A 237 -24.63 34.65 -29.20
N ILE A 238 -25.60 34.23 -28.39
CA ILE A 238 -26.67 33.30 -28.77
C ILE A 238 -28.03 33.88 -28.41
N ASP A 239 -29.09 33.28 -28.92
CA ASP A 239 -30.44 33.65 -28.49
C ASP A 239 -30.59 33.39 -26.98
N GLY A 240 -31.03 34.42 -26.25
CA GLY A 240 -31.17 34.37 -24.80
C GLY A 240 -29.88 34.40 -23.96
N GLY A 241 -28.68 34.60 -24.55
CA GLY A 241 -27.46 34.63 -23.74
C GLY A 241 -26.11 34.69 -24.47
N THR A 242 -25.08 34.16 -23.82
CA THR A 242 -23.70 34.08 -24.36
C THR A 242 -23.16 32.67 -24.15
N GLU A 243 -22.39 32.18 -25.13
CA GLU A 243 -21.63 30.95 -24.97
C GLU A 243 -20.12 31.18 -25.08
N TRP A 244 -19.37 30.38 -24.33
CA TRP A 244 -17.92 30.25 -24.43
C TRP A 244 -17.56 28.80 -24.76
N GLU A 245 -16.61 28.63 -25.67
CA GLU A 245 -16.17 27.31 -26.11
C GLU A 245 -14.65 27.23 -26.19
N TRP A 246 -14.12 26.13 -25.66
CA TRP A 246 -12.73 25.75 -25.83
C TRP A 246 -12.67 24.29 -26.26
N VAL A 247 -11.93 24.02 -27.33
CA VAL A 247 -11.74 22.67 -27.87
C VAL A 247 -10.25 22.47 -28.14
N SER A 248 -9.69 21.39 -27.59
CA SER A 248 -8.32 20.97 -27.86
C SER A 248 -8.31 19.57 -28.43
N ARG A 249 -7.66 19.40 -29.59
CA ARG A 249 -7.51 18.11 -30.29
C ARG A 249 -6.12 17.58 -30.02
N ASN A 250 -6.03 16.31 -29.63
CA ASN A 250 -4.80 15.62 -29.22
C ASN A 250 -3.94 16.45 -28.24
N PRO A 251 -4.51 16.97 -27.12
CA PRO A 251 -3.72 17.69 -26.13
C PRO A 251 -2.57 16.82 -25.61
N ALA A 252 -1.40 17.42 -25.38
CA ALA A 252 -0.29 16.73 -24.76
C ALA A 252 -0.64 16.29 -23.33
N PRO A 253 -0.43 15.02 -22.95
CA PRO A 253 -0.71 14.54 -21.61
C PRO A 253 0.20 15.23 -20.59
N THR A 254 -0.37 15.63 -19.45
CA THR A 254 0.38 16.24 -18.35
C THR A 254 0.62 15.21 -17.27
N LYS A 255 1.83 14.63 -17.25
CA LYS A 255 2.27 13.73 -16.19
C LYS A 255 2.25 14.46 -14.84
N GLY A 256 1.62 13.84 -13.85
CA GLY A 256 1.58 14.37 -12.50
C GLY A 256 2.93 14.31 -11.80
N GLU A 257 3.17 15.26 -10.90
CA GLU A 257 4.33 15.28 -9.99
C GLU A 257 3.85 14.98 -8.56
N SER A 258 4.63 14.22 -7.79
CA SER A 258 4.36 13.99 -6.37
C SER A 258 4.63 15.26 -5.56
N ASN A 259 4.12 15.38 -4.33
CA ASN A 259 4.41 16.52 -3.43
C ASN A 259 4.23 17.89 -4.12
N VAL A 260 3.17 18.04 -4.90
CA VAL A 260 2.76 19.33 -5.47
C VAL A 260 1.72 19.92 -4.53
N PRO A 261 1.90 21.17 -4.04
CA PRO A 261 0.91 21.84 -3.21
C PRO A 261 -0.47 21.84 -3.90
N ALA A 262 -1.54 21.50 -3.17
CA ALA A 262 -2.87 21.36 -3.76
C ALA A 262 -3.31 22.62 -4.53
N GLY A 263 -2.98 23.80 -3.99
CA GLY A 263 -3.25 25.10 -4.62
C GLY A 263 -2.42 25.40 -5.88
N ALA A 264 -1.43 24.58 -6.26
CA ALA A 264 -0.68 24.74 -7.50
C ALA A 264 -1.45 24.28 -8.76
N PHE A 265 -2.54 23.52 -8.58
CA PHE A 265 -3.43 23.05 -9.65
C PHE A 265 -2.64 22.49 -10.84
N GLN A 266 -1.88 21.41 -10.64
CA GLN A 266 -0.94 20.87 -11.64
C GLN A 266 -1.55 20.59 -13.04
N TRP A 267 -2.85 20.32 -13.11
CA TRP A 267 -3.59 20.13 -14.36
C TRP A 267 -4.21 21.40 -14.94
N GLY A 268 -3.90 22.57 -14.36
CA GLY A 268 -4.54 23.84 -14.66
C GLY A 268 -6.00 23.86 -14.20
N ARG A 269 -6.46 24.98 -13.66
CA ARG A 269 -7.83 25.17 -13.16
C ARG A 269 -8.45 26.44 -13.73
N VAL A 270 -9.74 26.41 -13.96
CA VAL A 270 -10.53 27.58 -14.30
C VAL A 270 -11.65 27.71 -13.29
N ASP A 271 -11.72 28.86 -12.63
CA ASP A 271 -12.85 29.23 -11.79
C ASP A 271 -13.81 30.10 -12.58
N ILE A 272 -15.10 29.88 -12.34
CA ILE A 272 -16.19 30.69 -12.88
C ILE A 272 -17.12 31.08 -11.74
N SER A 273 -17.42 32.37 -11.64
CA SER A 273 -18.34 32.89 -10.63
C SER A 273 -19.12 34.10 -11.16
N THR A 274 -20.37 34.23 -10.75
CA THR A 274 -21.15 35.46 -10.96
C THR A 274 -21.11 36.42 -9.77
N MET A 275 -20.56 36.00 -8.63
CA MET A 275 -20.30 36.90 -7.48
C MET A 275 -19.03 37.70 -7.74
N LYS A 276 -19.11 39.03 -7.55
CA LYS A 276 -18.05 39.96 -7.96
C LYS A 276 -17.02 40.25 -6.88
N SER A 277 -17.37 40.03 -5.61
CA SER A 277 -16.51 40.35 -4.47
C SER A 277 -16.69 39.36 -3.32
N TRP A 278 -15.68 39.24 -2.46
CA TRP A 278 -15.79 38.49 -1.22
C TRP A 278 -16.83 39.07 -0.27
N GLY A 279 -17.12 40.38 -0.35
CA GLY A 279 -18.20 41.02 0.39
C GLY A 279 -19.60 40.51 0.00
N GLU A 280 -19.83 40.17 -1.27
CA GLU A 280 -21.10 39.52 -1.69
C GLU A 280 -21.24 38.13 -1.06
N VAL A 281 -20.15 37.36 -0.99
CA VAL A 281 -20.14 36.05 -0.32
C VAL A 281 -20.38 36.21 1.19
N ALA A 282 -19.76 37.21 1.83
CA ALA A 282 -19.95 37.48 3.25
C ALA A 282 -21.40 37.89 3.56
N ALA A 283 -22.02 38.75 2.74
CA ALA A 283 -23.42 39.16 2.89
C ALA A 283 -24.39 37.99 2.70
N TRP A 284 -24.10 37.10 1.74
CA TRP A 284 -24.83 35.85 1.56
C TRP A 284 -24.76 34.96 2.80
N ALA A 285 -23.55 34.71 3.31
CA ALA A 285 -23.33 33.88 4.50
C ALA A 285 -23.97 34.51 5.75
N GLU A 286 -23.90 35.84 5.90
CA GLU A 286 -24.55 36.58 7.00
C GLU A 286 -26.06 36.30 7.01
N GLY A 287 -26.71 36.23 5.85
CA GLY A 287 -28.11 35.87 5.72
C GLY A 287 -28.43 34.47 6.27
N LEU A 288 -27.56 33.48 6.03
CA LEU A 288 -27.75 32.11 6.51
C LEU A 288 -27.52 31.98 8.02
N TYR A 289 -26.57 32.74 8.56
CA TYR A 289 -26.16 32.66 9.97
C TYR A 289 -27.08 33.48 10.89
N LYS A 290 -27.80 34.48 10.37
CA LYS A 290 -28.84 35.20 11.13
C LYS A 290 -29.96 34.26 11.60
N GLY A 291 -30.38 34.41 12.85
CA GLY A 291 -31.49 33.65 13.43
C GLY A 291 -31.50 33.70 14.95
N ASP A 292 -32.19 32.74 15.57
CA ASP A 292 -32.26 32.62 17.03
C ASP A 292 -30.92 32.17 17.63
N GLU A 293 -30.33 33.02 18.46
CA GLU A 293 -29.08 32.78 19.20
C GLU A 293 -29.31 32.53 20.69
N THR A 294 -30.57 32.28 21.11
CA THR A 294 -30.92 32.04 22.51
C THR A 294 -30.16 30.84 23.08
N LEU A 295 -29.55 31.05 24.25
CA LEU A 295 -28.87 30.00 25.00
C LEU A 295 -29.80 29.44 26.09
N PRO A 296 -29.93 28.10 26.22
CA PRO A 296 -30.59 27.47 27.34
C PRO A 296 -30.05 27.96 28.71
N PRO A 297 -30.91 28.08 29.75
CA PRO A 297 -30.52 28.66 31.03
C PRO A 297 -29.34 27.97 31.72
N ASP A 298 -29.20 26.66 31.58
CA ASP A 298 -28.11 25.88 32.16
C ASP A 298 -26.76 26.19 31.50
N PHE A 299 -26.72 26.30 30.18
CA PHE A 299 -25.51 26.69 29.44
C PHE A 299 -25.15 28.16 29.70
N ALA A 300 -26.15 29.05 29.74
CA ALA A 300 -25.96 30.44 30.12
C ALA A 300 -25.34 30.58 31.52
N ALA A 301 -25.82 29.81 32.50
CA ALA A 301 -25.26 29.79 33.85
C ALA A 301 -23.79 29.30 33.90
N ARG A 302 -23.39 28.37 33.04
CA ARG A 302 -21.99 27.94 32.90
C ARG A 302 -21.11 29.07 32.38
N LEU A 303 -21.58 29.83 31.39
CA LEU A 303 -20.86 31.01 30.90
C LEU A 303 -20.77 32.10 31.97
N ASP A 304 -21.84 32.33 32.73
CA ASP A 304 -21.83 33.31 33.83
C ASP A 304 -20.83 32.90 34.93
N ALA A 305 -20.71 31.59 35.20
CA ALA A 305 -19.69 31.06 36.11
C ALA A 305 -18.26 31.28 35.57
N ILE A 306 -18.04 31.10 34.26
CA ILE A 306 -16.75 31.43 33.61
C ILE A 306 -16.46 32.93 33.76
N ALA A 307 -17.44 33.81 33.50
CA ALA A 307 -17.25 35.25 33.64
C ALA A 307 -16.86 35.68 35.06
N LYS A 308 -17.40 34.98 36.08
CA LYS A 308 -17.09 35.21 37.50
C LYS A 308 -15.71 34.68 37.91
N ALA A 309 -15.33 33.50 37.42
CA ALA A 309 -14.06 32.86 37.76
C ALA A 309 -12.86 33.46 36.99
N SER A 310 -13.11 33.95 35.78
CA SER A 310 -12.09 34.44 34.85
C SER A 310 -12.30 35.94 34.58
N PRO A 311 -11.60 36.84 35.29
CA PRO A 311 -11.80 38.28 35.15
C PRO A 311 -11.27 38.83 33.81
N GLY A 312 -10.22 38.22 33.24
CA GLY A 312 -9.63 38.63 31.96
C GLY A 312 -10.34 38.04 30.73
N ALA A 313 -10.39 38.80 29.62
CA ALA A 313 -10.97 38.34 28.36
C ALA A 313 -10.25 37.11 27.78
N ALA A 314 -8.92 37.05 27.93
CA ALA A 314 -8.09 35.93 27.50
C ALA A 314 -8.43 34.60 28.22
N ASP A 315 -8.68 34.66 29.53
CA ASP A 315 -9.07 33.48 30.30
C ASP A 315 -10.48 33.02 29.92
N ARG A 316 -11.41 33.97 29.72
CA ARG A 316 -12.77 33.66 29.25
C ARG A 316 -12.79 33.00 27.87
N LEU A 317 -11.95 33.48 26.95
CA LEU A 317 -11.76 32.85 25.63
C LEU A 317 -11.38 31.38 25.80
N THR A 318 -10.43 31.09 26.68
CA THR A 318 -9.90 29.75 26.92
C THR A 318 -10.99 28.81 27.45
N GLU A 319 -11.66 29.23 28.53
CA GLU A 319 -12.65 28.37 29.18
C GLU A 319 -13.90 28.18 28.32
N ALA A 320 -14.32 29.19 27.55
CA ALA A 320 -15.42 29.04 26.60
C ALA A 320 -15.06 28.13 25.41
N SER A 321 -13.84 28.26 24.88
CA SER A 321 -13.34 27.41 23.79
C SER A 321 -13.30 25.94 24.24
N ARG A 322 -12.73 25.67 25.42
CA ARG A 322 -12.70 24.32 26.02
C ARG A 322 -14.11 23.79 26.29
N LEU A 323 -15.02 24.62 26.79
CA LEU A 323 -16.41 24.23 27.02
C LEU A 323 -17.04 23.70 25.72
N VAL A 324 -16.86 24.38 24.58
CA VAL A 324 -17.43 23.95 23.29
C VAL A 324 -16.65 22.80 22.65
N GLN A 325 -15.31 22.84 22.65
CA GLN A 325 -14.45 21.82 22.06
C GLN A 325 -14.62 20.47 22.76
N ASP A 326 -14.60 20.44 24.09
CA ASP A 326 -14.55 19.21 24.87
C ASP A 326 -15.95 18.63 25.18
N ASN A 327 -17.02 19.44 25.17
CA ASN A 327 -18.37 18.98 25.57
C ASN A 327 -19.36 18.85 24.40
N ILE A 328 -19.05 19.37 23.21
CA ILE A 328 -19.92 19.24 22.03
C ILE A 328 -19.22 18.35 21.01
N ARG A 329 -19.76 17.16 20.77
CA ARG A 329 -19.16 16.19 19.85
C ARG A 329 -19.28 16.67 18.40
N TYR A 330 -18.23 16.45 17.61
CA TYR A 330 -18.30 16.71 16.17
C TYR A 330 -19.11 15.62 15.45
N VAL A 331 -20.08 16.03 14.62
CA VAL A 331 -20.79 15.18 13.66
C VAL A 331 -21.07 16.02 12.43
N GLY A 332 -20.46 15.68 11.29
CA GLY A 332 -20.68 16.37 10.03
C GLY A 332 -22.01 15.97 9.41
N GLU A 333 -23.11 16.66 9.70
CA GLU A 333 -24.39 16.41 9.03
C GLU A 333 -24.58 17.40 7.87
N GLU A 334 -24.18 17.01 6.66
CA GLU A 334 -24.05 17.91 5.50
C GLU A 334 -25.16 17.73 4.43
N MET A 335 -26.32 17.20 4.83
CA MET A 335 -27.42 16.93 3.88
C MET A 335 -28.15 18.21 3.45
N GLY A 336 -28.34 18.39 2.14
CA GLY A 336 -29.10 19.49 1.55
C GLY A 336 -28.59 20.88 1.94
N GLU A 337 -29.49 21.79 2.32
CA GLU A 337 -29.10 23.14 2.80
C GLU A 337 -28.25 23.09 4.08
N GLY A 338 -28.33 21.96 4.81
CA GLY A 338 -27.50 21.66 5.96
C GLY A 338 -26.02 21.57 5.65
N SER A 339 -25.56 21.63 4.39
CA SER A 339 -24.12 21.82 4.10
C SER A 339 -23.65 23.26 4.41
N PHE A 340 -24.53 24.26 4.33
CA PHE A 340 -24.17 25.68 4.44
C PHE A 340 -24.84 26.41 5.61
N VAL A 341 -26.04 25.99 6.01
CA VAL A 341 -26.82 26.66 7.07
C VAL A 341 -26.51 26.03 8.44
N PRO A 342 -26.06 26.82 9.44
CA PRO A 342 -25.83 26.28 10.78
C PRO A 342 -27.15 26.02 11.51
N ARG A 343 -27.18 24.94 12.30
CA ARG A 343 -28.20 24.70 13.32
C ARG A 343 -28.04 25.73 14.44
N ARG A 344 -29.17 26.08 15.05
CA ARG A 344 -29.22 27.10 16.11
C ARG A 344 -28.62 26.60 17.43
N PRO A 345 -28.01 27.47 18.25
CA PRO A 345 -27.33 27.09 19.49
C PRO A 345 -28.16 26.19 20.42
N ALA A 346 -29.45 26.51 20.64
CA ALA A 346 -30.34 25.70 21.46
C ALA A 346 -30.49 24.25 20.95
N THR A 347 -30.55 24.05 19.63
CA THR A 347 -30.63 22.72 19.00
C THR A 347 -29.32 21.95 19.15
N VAL A 348 -28.19 22.61 18.94
CA VAL A 348 -26.85 22.00 19.09
C VAL A 348 -26.64 21.53 20.53
N LEU A 349 -27.00 22.37 21.50
CA LEU A 349 -26.90 22.07 22.94
C LEU A 349 -27.86 20.95 23.35
N ALA A 350 -29.11 20.96 22.87
CA ALA A 350 -30.08 19.91 23.17
C ALA A 350 -29.65 18.53 22.64
N ARG A 351 -28.94 18.48 21.49
CA ARG A 351 -28.42 17.25 20.89
C ARG A 351 -27.07 16.81 21.46
N GLY A 352 -26.27 17.76 21.96
CA GLY A 352 -24.90 17.53 22.46
C GLY A 352 -23.85 17.31 21.35
N TYR A 353 -24.19 17.60 20.10
CA TYR A 353 -23.29 17.45 18.96
C TYR A 353 -23.62 18.44 17.83
N GLY A 354 -22.65 18.70 16.94
CA GLY A 354 -22.81 19.53 15.75
C GLY A 354 -21.58 19.49 14.84
N ASP A 355 -21.69 20.03 13.64
CA ASP A 355 -20.59 20.15 12.68
C ASP A 355 -19.78 21.46 12.85
N CYS A 356 -18.96 21.82 11.87
CA CYS A 356 -18.05 22.97 11.94
C CYS A 356 -18.76 24.32 12.07
N LYS A 357 -19.84 24.51 11.29
CA LYS A 357 -20.67 25.73 11.31
C LYS A 357 -21.52 25.81 12.57
N ASP A 358 -22.06 24.68 13.04
CA ASP A 358 -22.84 24.58 14.27
C ASP A 358 -21.99 24.98 15.50
N LYS A 359 -20.81 24.38 15.63
CA LYS A 359 -19.89 24.65 16.74
C LYS A 359 -19.29 26.05 16.67
N SER A 360 -19.04 26.58 15.48
CA SER A 360 -18.55 27.95 15.29
C SER A 360 -19.59 29.00 15.65
N LEU A 361 -20.85 28.81 15.26
CA LEU A 361 -21.93 29.70 15.68
C LEU A 361 -22.10 29.65 17.20
N LEU A 362 -22.15 28.46 17.80
CA LEU A 362 -22.28 28.29 19.26
C LEU A 362 -21.14 28.98 20.03
N LEU A 363 -19.89 28.78 19.62
CA LEU A 363 -18.74 29.41 20.27
C LEU A 363 -18.76 30.94 20.10
N ALA A 364 -19.08 31.45 18.91
CA ALA A 364 -19.18 32.90 18.70
C ALA A 364 -20.26 33.54 19.58
N VAL A 365 -21.44 32.92 19.71
CA VAL A 365 -22.52 33.37 20.61
C VAL A 365 -22.07 33.34 22.07
N ALA A 366 -21.39 32.27 22.49
CA ALA A 366 -20.88 32.15 23.86
C ALA A 366 -19.84 33.23 24.19
N LEU A 367 -18.90 33.50 23.28
CA LEU A 367 -17.87 34.52 23.45
C LEU A 367 -18.47 35.94 23.50
N ARG A 368 -19.45 36.24 22.65
CA ARG A 368 -20.17 37.54 22.71
C ARG A 368 -20.88 37.75 24.05
N ARG A 369 -21.51 36.72 24.62
CA ARG A 369 -22.09 36.79 25.98
C ARG A 369 -21.04 37.12 27.04
N LEU A 370 -19.81 36.63 26.87
CA LEU A 370 -18.68 36.87 27.78
C LEU A 370 -17.98 38.23 27.57
N GLY A 371 -18.48 39.04 26.64
CA GLY A 371 -17.95 40.37 26.32
C GLY A 371 -16.78 40.36 25.33
N ILE A 372 -16.61 39.28 24.55
CA ILE A 372 -15.56 39.14 23.53
C ILE A 372 -16.20 39.33 22.15
N ASP A 373 -15.66 40.25 21.33
CA ASP A 373 -16.10 40.40 19.94
C ASP A 373 -15.73 39.14 19.16
N ALA A 374 -16.74 38.38 18.72
CA ALA A 374 -16.54 37.11 18.06
C ALA A 374 -17.59 36.84 16.98
N VAL A 375 -17.13 36.34 15.82
CA VAL A 375 -17.97 35.96 14.67
C VAL A 375 -17.47 34.67 14.02
N PRO A 376 -18.36 33.83 13.45
CA PRO A 376 -17.96 32.73 12.60
C PRO A 376 -17.22 33.24 11.35
N ALA A 377 -16.34 32.43 10.77
CA ALA A 377 -15.59 32.76 9.57
C ALA A 377 -15.45 31.54 8.65
N LEU A 378 -15.72 31.73 7.36
CA LEU A 378 -15.55 30.69 6.34
C LEU A 378 -14.07 30.54 6.00
N VAL A 379 -13.60 29.30 5.87
CA VAL A 379 -12.20 28.97 5.55
C VAL A 379 -12.13 27.82 4.54
N SER A 380 -10.96 27.64 3.93
CA SER A 380 -10.67 26.49 3.08
C SER A 380 -9.50 25.70 3.67
N THR A 381 -9.73 24.42 3.91
CA THR A 381 -8.73 23.46 4.40
C THR A 381 -7.74 23.03 3.33
N SER A 382 -8.03 23.33 2.06
CA SER A 382 -7.21 22.91 0.91
C SER A 382 -6.57 24.05 0.12
N ALA A 383 -7.17 25.25 0.13
CA ALA A 383 -6.64 26.39 -0.62
C ALA A 383 -5.49 27.11 0.11
N GLY A 384 -5.51 27.11 1.46
CA GLY A 384 -4.51 27.77 2.29
C GLY A 384 -4.26 29.21 1.86
N ASP A 385 -2.98 29.56 1.72
CA ASP A 385 -2.53 30.90 1.29
C ASP A 385 -2.95 31.29 -0.13
N ARG A 386 -3.41 30.32 -0.92
CA ARG A 386 -3.83 30.54 -2.30
C ARG A 386 -5.31 30.84 -2.44
N LEU A 387 -6.07 30.93 -1.34
CA LEU A 387 -7.49 31.32 -1.40
C LEU A 387 -7.69 32.71 -2.04
N ILE A 388 -6.76 33.65 -1.82
CA ILE A 388 -6.80 34.98 -2.45
C ILE A 388 -6.63 34.93 -3.98
N ASP A 389 -6.03 33.86 -4.50
CA ASP A 389 -5.90 33.62 -5.94
C ASP A 389 -7.21 33.12 -6.57
N ARG A 390 -8.28 32.91 -5.82
CA ARG A 390 -9.55 32.34 -6.32
C ARG A 390 -10.54 33.43 -6.72
N LEU A 391 -11.61 33.07 -7.43
CA LEU A 391 -12.77 33.95 -7.59
C LEU A 391 -13.69 33.85 -6.37
N PRO A 392 -14.38 34.96 -5.99
CA PRO A 392 -15.39 34.92 -4.92
C PRO A 392 -16.49 33.91 -5.24
N SER A 393 -16.65 32.88 -4.40
CA SER A 393 -17.73 31.90 -4.52
C SER A 393 -17.91 31.17 -3.19
N PRO A 394 -19.14 30.81 -2.80
CA PRO A 394 -19.41 29.93 -1.66
C PRO A 394 -18.69 28.58 -1.76
N LEU A 395 -18.45 28.08 -2.98
CA LEU A 395 -17.82 26.78 -3.23
C LEU A 395 -16.30 26.78 -2.99
N GLN A 396 -15.70 27.92 -2.61
CA GLN A 396 -14.28 27.97 -2.24
C GLN A 396 -14.03 27.61 -0.77
N PHE A 397 -15.08 27.47 0.03
CA PHE A 397 -14.98 27.20 1.46
C PHE A 397 -15.50 25.80 1.77
N ASP A 398 -14.77 25.07 2.61
CA ASP A 398 -15.08 23.70 3.01
C ASP A 398 -15.13 23.54 4.55
N HIS A 399 -14.86 24.61 5.32
CA HIS A 399 -14.86 24.59 6.77
C HIS A 399 -15.20 25.96 7.38
N VAL A 400 -15.54 25.99 8.68
CA VAL A 400 -15.92 27.20 9.42
C VAL A 400 -15.26 27.22 10.79
N ILE A 401 -14.67 28.36 11.15
CA ILE A 401 -13.99 28.60 12.44
C ILE A 401 -14.52 29.89 13.09
N VAL A 402 -13.91 30.34 14.19
CA VAL A 402 -14.28 31.58 14.90
C VAL A 402 -13.14 32.60 14.87
N ARG A 403 -13.47 33.82 14.46
CA ARG A 403 -12.66 35.02 14.66
C ARG A 403 -13.06 35.66 15.99
N ALA A 404 -12.12 35.83 16.93
CA ALA A 404 -12.35 36.51 18.20
C ALA A 404 -11.35 37.66 18.41
N VAL A 405 -11.77 38.78 18.99
CA VAL A 405 -10.88 39.90 19.35
C VAL A 405 -10.69 39.92 20.85
N VAL A 406 -9.46 39.65 21.29
CA VAL A 406 -9.05 39.64 22.71
C VAL A 406 -7.87 40.58 22.88
N ASP A 407 -7.99 41.52 23.81
CA ASP A 407 -6.96 42.53 24.12
C ASP A 407 -6.43 43.27 22.86
N GLY A 408 -7.34 43.55 21.92
CA GLY A 408 -7.05 44.22 20.66
C GLY A 408 -6.40 43.34 19.57
N ARG A 409 -6.18 42.04 19.85
CA ARG A 409 -5.61 41.07 18.90
C ARG A 409 -6.67 40.14 18.36
N VAL A 410 -6.56 39.77 17.08
CA VAL A 410 -7.43 38.78 16.45
C VAL A 410 -6.88 37.39 16.73
N MET A 411 -7.74 36.50 17.25
CA MET A 411 -7.47 35.09 17.47
C MET A 411 -8.38 34.26 16.56
N TRP A 412 -7.81 33.24 15.91
CA TRP A 412 -8.52 32.33 15.02
C TRP A 412 -8.65 30.96 15.68
N ILE A 413 -9.86 30.65 16.16
CA ILE A 413 -10.12 29.47 16.98
C ILE A 413 -10.96 28.48 16.19
N ASP A 414 -10.46 27.27 16.01
CA ASP A 414 -11.24 26.16 15.48
C ASP A 414 -11.98 25.42 16.62
N PRO A 415 -13.31 25.56 16.74
CA PRO A 415 -14.07 24.89 17.78
C PRO A 415 -14.21 23.38 17.55
N THR A 416 -13.83 22.88 16.38
CA THR A 416 -13.89 21.44 16.03
C THR A 416 -12.67 20.67 16.48
N GLY A 417 -11.55 21.36 16.71
CA GLY A 417 -10.35 20.75 17.29
C GLY A 417 -10.57 20.35 18.74
N THR A 418 -10.48 19.05 19.05
CA THR A 418 -10.48 18.55 20.43
C THR A 418 -9.07 18.58 21.02
N HIS A 419 -8.96 18.59 22.35
CA HIS A 419 -7.69 18.48 23.08
C HIS A 419 -6.68 19.61 22.80
N ARG A 420 -7.17 20.81 22.44
CA ARG A 420 -6.35 22.01 22.32
C ARG A 420 -5.86 22.49 23.68
N GLY A 421 -4.59 22.85 23.74
CA GLY A 421 -3.92 23.44 24.89
C GLY A 421 -3.73 24.95 24.75
N GLY A 422 -2.93 25.51 25.64
CA GLY A 422 -2.69 26.94 25.74
C GLY A 422 -3.78 27.65 26.54
N ARG A 423 -3.46 28.87 26.98
CA ARG A 423 -4.38 29.80 27.62
C ARG A 423 -4.22 31.20 27.05
N GLY A 424 -5.34 31.88 26.87
CA GLY A 424 -5.39 33.26 26.40
C GLY A 424 -4.85 33.39 24.99
N THR A 425 -3.90 34.31 24.80
CA THR A 425 -3.25 34.52 23.51
C THR A 425 -2.23 33.43 23.15
N ALA A 426 -1.92 32.50 24.06
CA ALA A 426 -1.07 31.34 23.77
C ALA A 426 -1.86 30.13 23.23
N ILE A 427 -3.15 30.28 22.96
CA ILE A 427 -3.91 29.27 22.20
C ILE A 427 -3.40 29.28 20.76
N VAL A 428 -3.10 28.09 20.23
CA VAL A 428 -2.66 27.90 18.85
C VAL A 428 -3.75 28.36 17.89
N ALA A 429 -3.44 29.36 17.07
CA ALA A 429 -4.35 29.84 16.03
C ALA A 429 -4.51 28.82 14.90
N SER A 430 -5.64 28.82 14.21
CA SER A 430 -5.84 28.02 12.99
C SER A 430 -4.90 28.46 11.86
N ASP A 431 -4.31 27.50 11.15
CA ASP A 431 -3.39 27.74 10.03
C ASP A 431 -3.96 27.31 8.68
N LEU A 432 -4.94 28.07 8.19
CA LEU A 432 -5.64 27.78 6.94
C LEU A 432 -5.45 28.91 5.89
N GLY A 433 -4.42 29.73 6.08
CA GLY A 433 -4.08 30.89 5.26
C GLY A 433 -5.02 32.09 5.39
N TYR A 434 -6.23 32.01 4.83
CA TYR A 434 -7.20 33.12 4.81
C TYR A 434 -8.60 32.69 5.26
N ALA A 435 -9.32 33.62 5.90
CA ALA A 435 -10.69 33.45 6.35
C ALA A 435 -11.60 34.57 5.87
N LEU A 436 -12.89 34.29 5.71
CA LEU A 436 -13.93 35.29 5.44
C LEU A 436 -14.87 35.42 6.65
N PRO A 437 -14.69 36.42 7.52
CA PRO A 437 -15.58 36.64 8.66
C PRO A 437 -17.02 36.93 8.25
N ILE A 438 -17.97 36.30 8.93
CA ILE A 438 -19.40 36.44 8.67
C ILE A 438 -19.93 37.58 9.55
N ARG A 439 -19.85 38.82 9.04
CA ARG A 439 -20.33 40.02 9.72
C ARG A 439 -20.75 41.11 8.73
N ALA A 440 -21.66 41.98 9.19
CA ALA A 440 -22.12 43.12 8.41
C ALA A 440 -20.95 44.01 7.96
N GLY A 441 -20.91 44.35 6.68
CA GLY A 441 -19.90 45.22 6.09
C GLY A 441 -18.53 44.56 5.81
N GLN A 442 -18.38 43.25 6.01
CA GLN A 442 -17.15 42.56 5.60
C GLN A 442 -16.97 42.66 4.07
N ALA A 443 -15.79 43.11 3.63
CA ALA A 443 -15.52 43.33 2.20
C ALA A 443 -14.47 42.36 1.60
N ALA A 444 -13.54 41.86 2.42
CA ALA A 444 -12.37 41.11 1.97
C ALA A 444 -12.07 39.90 2.87
N LEU A 445 -11.22 39.00 2.37
CA LEU A 445 -10.60 37.96 3.17
C LEU A 445 -9.64 38.59 4.20
N GLU A 446 -9.54 37.98 5.38
CA GLU A 446 -8.54 38.31 6.41
C GLU A 446 -7.47 37.21 6.43
N LYS A 447 -6.19 37.60 6.44
CA LYS A 447 -5.08 36.67 6.62
C LYS A 447 -5.12 36.16 8.06
N MET A 448 -4.98 34.85 8.23
CA MET A 448 -4.79 34.25 9.55
C MET A 448 -3.33 34.39 9.97
N GLU A 449 -3.12 34.95 11.14
CA GLU A 449 -1.81 35.18 11.75
C GLU A 449 -1.76 34.51 13.13
N GLY A 450 -0.55 34.35 13.66
CA GLY A 450 -0.30 33.83 15.02
C GLY A 450 -0.04 32.33 15.12
N TYR A 451 -0.23 31.53 14.05
CA TYR A 451 0.14 30.11 14.10
C TYR A 451 1.65 29.92 14.27
N GLY A 452 2.47 30.62 13.47
CA GLY A 452 3.93 30.48 13.51
C GLY A 452 4.55 30.76 14.89
N ASP A 453 3.97 31.67 15.67
CA ASP A 453 4.39 31.98 17.04
C ASP A 453 4.17 30.80 18.01
N HIS A 454 3.25 29.90 17.66
CA HIS A 454 2.81 28.75 18.46
C HIS A 454 2.82 27.43 17.66
N ALA A 455 3.62 27.32 16.60
CA ALA A 455 3.75 26.06 15.85
C ALA A 455 4.45 24.97 16.69
N GLY A 456 5.28 25.40 17.64
CA GLY A 456 5.94 24.55 18.60
C GLY A 456 7.08 23.72 18.00
N ARG A 457 7.62 22.84 18.83
CA ARG A 457 8.77 21.99 18.50
C ARG A 457 8.67 20.62 19.14
N MET A 458 9.45 19.69 18.62
CA MET A 458 9.71 18.38 19.21
C MET A 458 11.17 18.33 19.66
N ASP A 459 11.37 18.03 20.95
CA ASP A 459 12.70 17.79 21.52
C ASP A 459 12.79 16.33 21.94
N VAL A 460 13.81 15.62 21.47
CA VAL A 460 14.10 14.24 21.87
C VAL A 460 15.49 14.17 22.50
N LEU A 461 15.59 13.51 23.64
CA LEU A 461 16.84 13.11 24.26
C LEU A 461 16.86 11.59 24.37
N GLU A 462 17.79 10.93 23.66
CA GLU A 462 18.12 9.52 23.86
C GLU A 462 19.48 9.39 24.57
N GLN A 463 19.52 8.72 25.71
CA GLN A 463 20.76 8.46 26.45
C GLN A 463 21.03 6.96 26.52
N PHE A 464 22.06 6.53 25.80
CA PHE A 464 22.57 5.18 25.81
C PHE A 464 23.72 5.07 26.81
N ALA A 465 23.63 4.13 27.74
CA ALA A 465 24.78 3.75 28.57
C ALA A 465 25.12 2.27 28.35
N VAL A 466 26.34 2.02 27.88
CA VAL A 466 26.89 0.70 27.58
C VAL A 466 27.97 0.35 28.61
N ASP A 467 27.75 -0.74 29.35
CA ASP A 467 28.76 -1.39 30.19
C ASP A 467 28.90 -2.84 29.76
N GLU A 468 29.81 -3.12 28.82
CA GLU A 468 30.04 -4.48 28.30
C GLU A 468 30.37 -5.50 29.40
N LYS A 469 30.78 -5.09 30.61
CA LYS A 469 31.07 -5.97 31.74
C LYS A 469 29.93 -6.04 32.77
N GLY A 470 28.92 -5.18 32.67
CA GLY A 470 27.78 -5.12 33.58
C GLY A 470 26.79 -6.28 33.39
N ALA A 471 25.95 -6.56 34.40
CA ALA A 471 24.87 -7.54 34.27
C ALA A 471 23.76 -7.09 33.29
N VAL A 472 23.58 -5.78 33.16
CA VAL A 472 22.71 -5.10 32.20
C VAL A 472 23.61 -4.28 31.27
N PRO A 473 24.02 -4.82 30.11
CA PRO A 473 25.06 -4.19 29.31
C PRO A 473 24.61 -2.92 28.59
N LEU A 474 23.31 -2.72 28.42
CA LEU A 474 22.74 -1.54 27.80
C LEU A 474 21.54 -1.03 28.59
N THR A 475 21.54 0.27 28.86
CA THR A 475 20.35 1.01 29.29
C THR A 475 20.07 2.14 28.29
N LEU A 476 18.80 2.44 28.08
CA LEU A 476 18.34 3.52 27.21
C LEU A 476 17.29 4.33 27.95
N HIS A 477 17.58 5.61 28.17
CA HIS A 477 16.62 6.59 28.66
C HIS A 477 16.17 7.46 27.48
N VAL A 478 14.87 7.67 27.33
CA VAL A 478 14.30 8.53 26.28
C VAL A 478 13.37 9.55 26.93
N GLU A 479 13.63 10.82 26.68
CA GLU A 479 12.70 11.91 26.99
C GLU A 479 12.28 12.58 25.69
N THR A 480 10.96 12.65 25.45
CA THR A 480 10.39 13.38 24.31
C THR A 480 9.47 14.47 24.82
N ARG A 481 9.70 15.71 24.39
CA ARG A 481 8.89 16.87 24.72
C ARG A 481 8.27 17.46 23.45
N TYR A 482 6.96 17.68 23.50
CA TYR A 482 6.21 18.41 22.49
C TYR A 482 5.71 19.72 23.08
N THR A 483 5.70 20.78 22.29
CA THR A 483 5.19 22.09 22.70
C THR A 483 4.18 22.62 21.69
N GLU A 484 3.27 23.47 22.15
CA GLU A 484 2.32 24.23 21.33
C GLU A 484 1.51 23.37 20.34
N ALA A 485 1.44 23.72 19.04
CA ALA A 485 0.66 22.96 18.06
C ALA A 485 1.07 21.48 17.96
N ARG A 486 2.36 21.16 18.16
CA ARG A 486 2.85 19.77 18.24
C ARG A 486 2.30 19.04 19.46
N ALA A 487 2.21 19.72 20.60
CA ALA A 487 1.61 19.17 21.81
C ALA A 487 0.11 18.92 21.60
N ASP A 488 -0.63 19.81 20.95
CA ASP A 488 -2.04 19.59 20.60
C ASP A 488 -2.26 18.34 19.75
N GLY A 489 -1.49 18.21 18.65
CA GLY A 489 -1.56 17.05 17.77
C GLY A 489 -1.25 15.74 18.52
N MET A 490 -0.23 15.76 19.37
CA MET A 490 0.14 14.59 20.16
C MET A 490 -0.87 14.30 21.28
N ARG A 491 -1.49 15.31 21.89
CA ARG A 491 -2.53 15.15 22.92
C ARG A 491 -3.77 14.46 22.35
N ALA A 492 -4.19 14.87 21.16
CA ALA A 492 -5.28 14.24 20.43
C ALA A 492 -4.95 12.79 20.04
N SER A 493 -3.70 12.51 19.65
CA SER A 493 -3.25 11.13 19.39
C SER A 493 -3.29 10.26 20.67
N TRP A 494 -2.74 10.77 21.78
CA TRP A 494 -2.69 10.07 23.06
C TRP A 494 -4.08 9.81 23.64
N SER A 495 -5.05 10.71 23.46
CA SER A 495 -6.40 10.55 24.01
C SER A 495 -7.16 9.33 23.46
N THR A 496 -6.76 8.83 22.29
CA THR A 496 -7.33 7.62 21.69
C THR A 496 -6.65 6.32 22.12
N SER A 497 -5.58 6.39 22.91
CA SER A 497 -4.72 5.25 23.29
C SER A 497 -4.55 5.14 24.80
N SER A 498 -4.47 3.91 25.33
CA SER A 498 -4.06 3.72 26.72
C SER A 498 -2.55 3.93 26.84
N ALA A 499 -2.08 4.42 28.00
CA ALA A 499 -0.65 4.57 28.27
C ALA A 499 0.13 3.26 28.05
N ARG A 500 -0.47 2.10 28.38
CA ARG A 500 0.15 0.80 28.10
C ARG A 500 0.34 0.54 26.61
N ARG A 501 -0.67 0.85 25.78
CA ARG A 501 -0.58 0.69 24.32
C ARG A 501 0.48 1.61 23.72
N ILE A 502 0.63 2.83 24.24
CA ILE A 502 1.71 3.75 23.84
C ILE A 502 3.08 3.15 24.22
N ALA A 503 3.23 2.67 25.46
CA ALA A 503 4.46 2.04 25.94
C ALA A 503 4.84 0.82 25.09
N ASP A 504 3.88 -0.05 24.78
CA ASP A 504 4.09 -1.24 23.94
C ASP A 504 4.55 -0.85 22.53
N ASN A 505 3.88 0.13 21.90
CA ASN A 505 4.23 0.60 20.57
C ASN A 505 5.64 1.20 20.50
N ASN A 506 6.03 1.99 21.51
CA ASN A 506 7.37 2.58 21.57
C ASN A 506 8.44 1.53 21.85
N LEU A 507 8.16 0.59 22.77
CA LEU A 507 9.06 -0.52 23.06
C LEU A 507 9.27 -1.38 21.80
N ASP A 508 8.20 -1.66 21.05
CA ASP A 508 8.28 -2.40 19.79
C ASP A 508 9.03 -1.61 18.71
N PHE A 509 8.89 -0.29 18.67
CA PHE A 509 9.71 0.58 17.82
C PHE A 509 11.20 0.41 18.12
N TYR A 510 11.63 0.49 19.39
CA TYR A 510 13.03 0.30 19.76
C TYR A 510 13.52 -1.15 19.61
N ARG A 511 12.66 -2.15 19.84
CA ARG A 511 13.01 -3.59 19.68
C ARG A 511 13.38 -3.99 18.27
N LYS A 512 12.88 -3.29 17.25
CA LYS A 512 13.34 -3.48 15.87
C LYS A 512 14.83 -3.24 15.72
N ARG A 513 15.39 -2.30 16.50
CA ARG A 513 16.83 -1.98 16.53
C ARG A 513 17.58 -2.74 17.62
N PHE A 514 16.93 -3.01 18.74
CA PHE A 514 17.49 -3.70 19.90
C PHE A 514 16.65 -4.93 20.29
N PRO A 515 16.81 -6.07 19.58
CA PRO A 515 16.04 -7.26 19.86
C PRO A 515 16.22 -7.73 21.30
N GLY A 516 15.11 -7.89 22.03
CA GLY A 516 15.10 -8.30 23.44
C GLY A 516 15.13 -7.14 24.45
N LEU A 517 15.05 -5.88 23.99
CA LEU A 517 14.90 -4.72 24.87
C LEU A 517 13.64 -4.88 25.74
N ALA A 518 13.74 -4.48 27.00
CA ALA A 518 12.66 -4.56 27.98
C ALA A 518 12.45 -3.21 28.66
N GLU A 519 11.19 -2.91 28.98
CA GLU A 519 10.80 -1.77 29.80
C GLU A 519 11.41 -1.92 31.20
N ALA A 520 12.18 -0.91 31.63
CA ALA A 520 12.83 -0.86 32.93
C ALA A 520 11.96 -0.15 33.98
N ARG A 521 11.20 0.88 33.55
CA ARG A 521 10.20 1.57 34.36
C ARG A 521 8.96 1.86 33.51
N PRO A 522 7.76 1.90 34.12
CA PRO A 522 6.55 2.27 33.40
C PRO A 522 6.67 3.63 32.72
N LEU A 523 6.16 3.72 31.49
CA LEU A 523 6.00 4.98 30.74
C LEU A 523 5.39 6.09 31.60
N VAL A 524 6.05 7.26 31.63
CA VAL A 524 5.52 8.46 32.29
C VAL A 524 5.06 9.46 31.23
N LEU A 525 3.76 9.77 31.24
CA LEU A 525 3.14 10.80 30.40
C LEU A 525 2.76 11.99 31.29
N LYS A 526 3.26 13.18 30.95
CA LYS A 526 2.90 14.45 31.60
C LYS A 526 2.25 15.37 30.59
N ASP A 527 1.12 15.96 30.96
CA ASP A 527 0.40 16.94 30.16
C ASP A 527 0.18 18.21 30.99
N ASP A 528 0.88 19.28 30.60
CA ASP A 528 0.57 20.63 31.04
C ASP A 528 -0.22 21.30 29.91
N ARG A 529 -1.55 21.16 29.98
CA ARG A 529 -2.46 21.69 28.95
C ARG A 529 -2.41 23.20 28.87
N ASP A 530 -2.16 23.90 29.98
CA ASP A 530 -2.16 25.36 30.02
C ASP A 530 -0.87 25.95 29.47
N ALA A 531 0.29 25.34 29.78
CA ALA A 531 1.57 25.66 29.16
C ALA A 531 1.77 24.99 27.78
N ASN A 532 0.71 24.38 27.26
CA ASN A 532 0.67 23.58 26.04
C ASN A 532 1.90 22.69 25.81
N THR A 533 2.26 21.89 26.81
CA THR A 533 3.44 21.02 26.77
C THR A 533 3.04 19.59 27.10
N LEU A 534 3.56 18.64 26.32
CA LEU A 534 3.54 17.21 26.63
C LEU A 534 4.96 16.70 26.83
N THR A 535 5.15 15.82 27.82
CA THR A 535 6.42 15.13 28.05
C THR A 535 6.18 13.64 28.23
N MET A 536 6.95 12.85 27.49
CA MET A 536 6.98 11.40 27.54
C MET A 536 8.36 10.95 28.00
N VAL A 537 8.42 10.12 29.04
CA VAL A 537 9.68 9.57 29.57
C VAL A 537 9.62 8.06 29.58
N GLU A 538 10.66 7.46 29.01
CA GLU A 538 10.78 6.02 28.78
C GLU A 538 12.14 5.55 29.30
N ASP A 539 12.15 4.42 30.01
CA ASP A 539 13.38 3.79 30.51
C ASP A 539 13.41 2.33 30.07
N TYR A 540 14.50 1.93 29.43
CA TYR A 540 14.68 0.59 28.87
C TYR A 540 16.00 -0.04 29.32
N THR A 541 16.02 -1.37 29.35
CA THR A 541 17.20 -2.18 29.65
C THR A 541 17.32 -3.32 28.64
N LEU A 542 18.54 -3.75 28.36
CA LEU A 542 18.83 -4.94 27.58
C LEU A 542 19.61 -5.95 28.43
N SER A 543 19.11 -7.18 28.49
CA SER A 543 19.81 -8.25 29.20
C SER A 543 21.11 -8.63 28.49
N ARG A 544 22.05 -9.24 29.23
CA ARG A 544 23.28 -9.80 28.66
C ARG A 544 23.03 -10.69 27.45
N GLU A 545 22.15 -11.67 27.60
CA GLU A 545 21.83 -12.64 26.55
C GLU A 545 21.34 -11.95 25.27
N ALA A 546 20.45 -10.97 25.41
CA ALA A 546 19.92 -10.22 24.28
C ALA A 546 20.99 -9.34 23.62
N PHE A 547 21.82 -8.67 24.42
CA PHE A 547 22.92 -7.83 23.95
C PHE A 547 23.93 -8.64 23.11
N ASP A 548 24.33 -9.82 23.60
CA ASP A 548 25.28 -10.70 22.92
C ASP A 548 24.67 -11.30 21.65
N LYS A 549 23.41 -11.75 21.72
CA LYS A 549 22.67 -12.31 20.56
C LYS A 549 22.49 -11.28 19.45
N ALA A 550 22.24 -10.02 19.81
CA ALA A 550 22.15 -8.91 18.89
C ALA A 550 23.52 -8.39 18.41
N LYS A 551 24.63 -8.97 18.91
CA LYS A 551 26.02 -8.61 18.56
C LYS A 551 26.32 -7.11 18.75
N LEU A 552 25.73 -6.50 19.78
CA LEU A 552 25.87 -5.05 20.01
C LEU A 552 27.26 -4.63 20.51
N SER A 553 28.06 -5.58 21.02
CA SER A 553 29.50 -5.37 21.27
C SER A 553 30.31 -5.14 19.99
N SER A 554 29.82 -5.63 18.85
CA SER A 554 30.48 -5.50 17.56
C SER A 554 30.00 -4.25 16.83
N LYS A 555 28.68 -4.04 16.82
CA LYS A 555 28.02 -2.97 16.05
C LYS A 555 26.80 -2.44 16.81
N LEU A 556 26.88 -1.18 17.23
CA LEU A 556 25.77 -0.44 17.83
C LEU A 556 25.28 0.62 16.84
N ILE A 557 24.01 0.56 16.45
CA ILE A 557 23.43 1.57 15.55
C ILE A 557 22.67 2.59 16.39
N THR A 558 22.78 3.87 16.04
CA THR A 558 21.96 4.99 16.52
C THR A 558 21.19 5.62 15.38
N ARG A 559 19.97 6.13 15.64
CA ARG A 559 19.14 6.78 14.62
C ARG A 559 18.38 7.95 15.20
N ALA A 560 18.63 9.14 14.69
CA ALA A 560 17.92 10.36 15.04
C ALA A 560 16.52 10.39 14.37
N TYR A 561 15.62 9.49 14.79
CA TYR A 561 14.33 9.27 14.12
C TYR A 561 13.46 10.53 14.01
N ALA A 562 13.56 11.45 14.98
CA ALA A 562 12.76 12.67 15.01
C ALA A 562 13.02 13.63 13.84
N VAL A 563 14.18 13.53 13.17
CA VAL A 563 14.49 14.34 11.98
C VAL A 563 14.30 13.57 10.66
N GLN A 564 14.08 12.25 10.72
CA GLN A 564 13.97 11.38 9.54
C GLN A 564 12.59 11.42 8.88
N ASP A 565 12.56 11.15 7.58
CA ASP A 565 11.34 11.01 6.77
C ASP A 565 10.37 12.23 6.80
N ILE A 566 10.89 13.41 7.14
CA ILE A 566 10.13 14.68 7.14
C ILE A 566 10.13 15.31 5.75
N LEU A 567 11.29 15.37 5.10
CA LEU A 567 11.45 16.05 3.81
C LEU A 567 11.08 15.14 2.64
N PRO A 568 10.48 15.67 1.58
CA PRO A 568 10.06 14.88 0.43
C PRO A 568 11.26 14.27 -0.31
N ASP A 569 11.01 13.09 -0.88
CA ASP A 569 12.00 12.39 -1.69
C ASP A 569 12.22 13.03 -3.06
N ARG A 570 13.46 12.91 -3.55
CA ARG A 570 13.83 13.26 -4.91
C ARG A 570 13.05 12.42 -5.91
N GLN A 571 12.31 13.10 -6.78
CA GLN A 571 11.66 12.45 -7.92
C GLN A 571 12.63 12.23 -9.09
N ALA A 572 12.31 11.30 -9.99
CA ALA A 572 13.19 10.96 -11.11
C ALA A 572 13.28 12.03 -12.21
N ASN A 573 12.21 12.81 -12.42
CA ASN A 573 12.14 13.82 -13.49
C ASN A 573 12.38 15.24 -12.93
N ALA A 574 12.90 16.13 -13.77
CA ALA A 574 13.01 17.55 -13.41
C ALA A 574 11.65 18.13 -13.00
N ARG A 575 11.62 18.86 -11.90
CA ARG A 575 10.41 19.42 -11.31
C ARG A 575 9.93 20.65 -12.08
N ARG A 576 8.61 20.76 -12.28
CA ARG A 576 7.97 21.90 -12.96
C ARG A 576 6.99 22.65 -12.06
N ASN A 577 6.36 21.94 -11.11
CA ASN A 577 5.47 22.54 -10.14
C ASN A 577 6.22 22.83 -8.82
N PRO A 578 5.75 23.78 -7.99
CA PRO A 578 6.29 23.96 -6.64
C PRO A 578 6.35 22.65 -5.85
N LEU A 579 7.35 22.54 -4.96
CA LEU A 579 7.51 21.41 -4.05
C LEU A 579 6.84 21.75 -2.71
N ALA A 580 5.85 20.94 -2.32
CA ALA A 580 5.24 21.01 -1.00
C ALA A 580 6.26 20.58 0.06
N LEU A 581 6.32 21.34 1.15
CA LEU A 581 7.16 21.10 2.30
C LEU A 581 6.31 21.10 3.56
N PRO A 582 6.66 20.30 4.58
CA PRO A 582 6.19 20.56 5.92
C PRO A 582 6.67 21.95 6.35
N ASP A 583 5.77 22.80 6.80
CA ASP A 583 6.09 24.12 7.32
C ASP A 583 6.20 24.11 8.84
N HIS A 584 6.88 25.14 9.37
CA HIS A 584 7.05 25.39 10.80
C HIS A 584 7.55 24.15 11.58
N VAL A 585 8.30 23.27 10.92
CA VAL A 585 8.90 22.12 11.59
C VAL A 585 10.16 22.59 12.27
N VAL A 586 10.21 22.42 13.58
CA VAL A 586 11.42 22.57 14.38
C VAL A 586 11.56 21.33 15.23
N THR A 587 12.61 20.56 14.98
CA THR A 587 12.90 19.34 15.73
C THR A 587 14.36 19.32 16.15
N ASP A 588 14.57 19.09 17.44
CA ASP A 588 15.89 18.82 18.00
C ASP A 588 15.93 17.39 18.55
N HIS A 589 16.96 16.65 18.16
CA HIS A 589 17.18 15.30 18.63
C HIS A 589 18.61 15.17 19.13
N VAL A 590 18.78 14.91 20.42
CA VAL A 590 20.08 14.68 21.05
C VAL A 590 20.23 13.20 21.36
N ILE A 591 21.33 12.62 20.89
CA ILE A 591 21.74 11.26 21.24
C ILE A 591 23.04 11.36 22.05
N GLU A 592 23.00 10.91 23.30
CA GLU A 592 24.18 10.73 24.15
C GLU A 592 24.53 9.26 24.23
N LEU A 593 25.72 8.87 23.78
CA LEU A 593 26.23 7.51 23.86
C LEU A 593 27.42 7.46 24.80
N ARG A 594 27.24 6.83 25.96
CA ARG A 594 28.30 6.58 26.95
C ARG A 594 28.69 5.12 26.90
N ALA A 595 29.96 4.84 26.59
CA ALA A 595 30.47 3.48 26.47
C ALA A 595 31.66 3.30 27.42
N LYS A 596 31.41 2.61 28.54
CA LYS A 596 32.39 2.51 29.63
C LYS A 596 33.65 1.79 29.18
N GLY A 597 34.79 2.48 29.31
CA GLY A 597 36.10 1.94 28.89
C GLY A 597 36.33 1.95 27.37
N ARG A 598 35.45 2.60 26.59
CA ARG A 598 35.57 2.79 25.15
C ARG A 598 35.55 4.27 24.83
N PRO A 599 36.70 4.93 24.59
CA PRO A 599 36.70 6.31 24.14
C PRO A 599 36.07 6.39 22.74
N LEU A 600 35.14 7.33 22.56
CA LEU A 600 34.55 7.66 21.26
C LEU A 600 35.06 9.03 20.84
N ASP A 601 35.39 9.16 19.56
CA ASP A 601 35.79 10.45 18.99
C ASP A 601 34.59 11.13 18.32
N PRO A 602 34.53 12.48 18.35
CA PRO A 602 33.51 13.23 17.65
C PRO A 602 33.51 12.97 16.15
N LEU A 603 32.32 13.00 15.57
CA LEU A 603 32.12 13.02 14.13
C LEU A 603 32.30 14.44 13.61
N ASP A 604 32.54 14.56 12.30
CA ASP A 604 32.50 15.86 11.66
C ASP A 604 31.11 16.47 11.75
N ASP A 605 31.10 17.78 12.00
CA ASP A 605 29.89 18.58 12.00
C ASP A 605 29.32 18.70 10.58
N ILE A 606 28.01 18.54 10.45
CA ILE A 606 27.30 18.66 9.18
C ILE A 606 26.36 19.85 9.25
N GLU A 607 26.34 20.62 8.18
CA GLU A 607 25.36 21.67 7.94
C GLU A 607 24.91 21.59 6.48
N ALA A 608 23.63 21.37 6.27
CA ALA A 608 23.00 21.33 4.95
C ALA A 608 21.86 22.35 4.92
N LYS A 609 21.81 23.13 3.84
CA LYS A 609 20.82 24.20 3.64
C LYS A 609 20.22 24.12 2.24
N GLY A 610 18.90 24.26 2.16
CA GLY A 610 18.14 24.23 0.91
C GLY A 610 16.85 25.01 1.05
N GLY A 611 16.76 26.18 0.40
CA GLY A 611 15.64 27.10 0.63
C GLY A 611 15.60 27.58 2.08
N ALA A 612 14.44 27.47 2.74
CA ALA A 612 14.27 27.75 4.16
C ALA A 612 14.62 26.55 5.07
N VAL A 613 14.98 25.40 4.47
CA VAL A 613 15.28 24.17 5.21
C VAL A 613 16.73 24.16 5.67
N VAL A 614 16.95 23.92 6.96
CA VAL A 614 18.26 23.82 7.60
C VAL A 614 18.33 22.51 8.37
N PHE A 615 19.35 21.71 8.05
CA PHE A 615 19.72 20.54 8.84
C PHE A 615 21.12 20.72 9.41
N THR A 616 21.30 20.43 10.69
CA THR A 616 22.64 20.34 11.28
C THR A 616 22.80 19.09 12.13
N ARG A 617 24.02 18.56 12.15
CA ARG A 617 24.49 17.60 13.16
C ARG A 617 25.77 18.14 13.78
N ARG A 618 25.76 18.31 15.10
CA ARG A 618 26.95 18.70 15.88
C ARG A 618 27.39 17.55 16.77
N SER A 619 28.67 17.23 16.76
CA SER A 619 29.24 16.14 17.57
C SER A 619 30.19 16.69 18.63
N THR A 620 29.98 16.31 19.89
CA THR A 620 30.79 16.81 21.02
C THR A 620 31.26 15.66 21.90
N LYS A 621 32.55 15.66 22.24
CA LYS A 621 33.14 14.64 23.10
C LYS A 621 32.61 14.79 24.53
N LEU A 622 32.17 13.69 25.13
CA LEU A 622 31.87 13.60 26.56
C LEU A 622 33.04 12.91 27.30
N PRO A 623 33.19 13.08 28.62
CA PRO A 623 34.24 12.42 29.38
C PRO A 623 34.29 10.89 29.23
N ASP A 624 33.13 10.25 29.05
CA ASP A 624 32.93 8.80 28.94
C ASP A 624 32.11 8.39 27.70
N GLY A 625 32.06 9.25 26.68
CA GLY A 625 31.20 9.01 25.53
C GLY A 625 31.18 10.12 24.48
N LEU A 626 30.08 10.19 23.75
CA LEU A 626 29.83 11.15 22.68
C LEU A 626 28.40 11.71 22.77
N ARG A 627 28.24 12.99 22.46
CA ARG A 627 26.94 13.64 22.28
C ARG A 627 26.79 14.10 20.85
N MET A 628 25.72 13.67 20.19
CA MET A 628 25.34 14.09 18.84
C MET A 628 24.02 14.86 18.92
N ALA A 629 24.04 16.12 18.51
CA ALA A 629 22.85 16.99 18.47
C ALA A 629 22.45 17.22 17.02
N TYR A 630 21.23 16.80 16.68
CA TYR A 630 20.61 16.97 15.37
C TYR A 630 19.54 18.04 15.45
N HIS A 631 19.51 18.92 14.46
CA HIS A 631 18.50 19.97 14.36
C HIS A 631 17.96 20.00 12.93
N LEU A 632 16.64 20.04 12.78
CA LEU A 632 15.94 20.28 11.52
C LEU A 632 14.94 21.42 11.68
N GLU A 633 15.05 22.41 10.80
CA GLU A 633 14.11 23.52 10.66
C GLU A 633 13.67 23.64 9.20
N THR A 634 12.37 23.82 8.92
CA THR A 634 11.85 24.02 7.54
C THR A 634 11.42 25.45 7.22
N GLY A 635 11.33 26.32 8.24
CA GLY A 635 10.86 27.69 8.11
C GLY A 635 9.34 27.81 7.90
N PRO A 636 8.82 29.03 7.68
CA PRO A 636 7.38 29.32 7.72
C PRO A 636 6.65 29.08 6.38
N ARG A 637 7.29 28.48 5.38
CA ARG A 637 6.69 28.24 4.06
C ARG A 637 6.40 26.77 3.86
N ASP A 638 5.18 26.47 3.45
CA ASP A 638 4.68 25.13 3.10
C ASP A 638 5.09 24.66 1.70
N GLN A 639 5.90 25.45 0.99
CA GLN A 639 6.37 25.13 -0.35
C GLN A 639 7.61 25.91 -0.75
N VAL A 640 8.35 25.37 -1.72
CA VAL A 640 9.40 26.09 -2.47
C VAL A 640 9.13 26.05 -3.97
N PRO A 641 9.56 27.07 -4.75
CA PRO A 641 9.48 27.03 -6.20
C PRO A 641 10.21 25.80 -6.79
N ALA A 642 9.81 25.37 -7.99
CA ALA A 642 10.43 24.25 -8.68
C ALA A 642 11.96 24.42 -8.85
N SER A 643 12.44 25.65 -9.03
CA SER A 643 13.87 25.99 -9.16
C SER A 643 14.69 25.80 -7.88
N GLU A 644 14.05 25.75 -6.71
CA GLU A 644 14.73 25.60 -5.41
C GLU A 644 14.60 24.18 -4.84
N ALA A 645 13.77 23.32 -5.45
CA ALA A 645 13.51 21.96 -5.00
C ALA A 645 14.78 21.09 -4.92
N GLU A 646 15.74 21.30 -5.83
CA GLU A 646 17.02 20.58 -5.84
C GLU A 646 17.82 20.78 -4.54
N GLY A 647 17.79 21.99 -3.97
CA GLY A 647 18.43 22.29 -2.70
C GLY A 647 17.78 21.53 -1.54
N VAL A 648 16.44 21.47 -1.51
CA VAL A 648 15.71 20.69 -0.48
C VAL A 648 15.97 19.19 -0.63
N TYR A 649 16.00 18.67 -1.86
CA TYR A 649 16.33 17.27 -2.10
C TYR A 649 17.75 16.95 -1.63
N ALA A 650 18.72 17.84 -1.84
CA ALA A 650 20.07 17.65 -1.31
C ALA A 650 20.08 17.57 0.23
N VAL A 651 19.31 18.41 0.92
CA VAL A 651 19.16 18.32 2.39
C VAL A 651 18.51 17.00 2.80
N SER A 652 17.45 16.57 2.11
CA SER A 652 16.78 15.28 2.35
C SER A 652 17.73 14.09 2.15
N ASP A 653 18.52 14.10 1.08
CA ASP A 653 19.54 13.10 0.79
C ASP A 653 20.60 13.08 1.93
N THR A 654 21.13 14.24 2.34
CA THR A 654 22.06 14.35 3.49
C THR A 654 21.45 13.81 4.79
N LEU A 655 20.19 14.12 5.06
CA LEU A 655 19.53 13.68 6.28
C LEU A 655 19.46 12.14 6.36
N LYS A 656 19.14 11.47 5.25
CA LYS A 656 19.09 10.01 5.18
C LYS A 656 20.44 9.36 5.47
N ASP A 657 21.50 9.97 4.97
CA ASP A 657 22.87 9.49 5.15
C ASP A 657 23.38 9.75 6.57
N GLU A 658 23.04 10.89 7.18
CA GLU A 658 23.67 11.37 8.41
C GLU A 658 22.84 11.14 9.69
N ALA A 659 21.54 10.84 9.58
CA ALA A 659 20.68 10.62 10.74
C ALA A 659 20.83 9.22 11.36
N GLY A 660 21.53 8.27 10.71
CA GLY A 660 21.82 6.94 11.25
C GLY A 660 23.32 6.67 11.37
N ILE A 661 23.83 6.52 12.60
CA ILE A 661 25.26 6.30 12.84
C ILE A 661 25.53 4.92 13.40
N GLU A 662 26.48 4.22 12.79
CA GLU A 662 26.95 2.90 13.25
C GLU A 662 28.27 3.04 14.02
N PHE A 663 28.29 2.55 15.26
CA PHE A 663 29.46 2.49 16.11
C PHE A 663 29.98 1.07 16.18
N TYR A 664 31.25 0.88 15.83
CA TYR A 664 31.93 -0.40 15.96
C TYR A 664 32.72 -0.41 17.27
N LEU A 665 32.23 -1.15 18.27
CA LEU A 665 32.78 -1.14 19.63
C LEU A 665 33.89 -2.18 19.84
N GLU A 666 34.20 -3.02 18.85
CA GLU A 666 35.35 -3.92 18.89
C GLU A 666 36.68 -3.15 18.86
N LYS A 667 37.74 -3.72 19.47
CA LYS A 667 39.11 -3.21 19.26
C LYS A 667 39.39 -3.26 17.76
N ALA A 668 40.03 -2.20 17.25
CA ALA A 668 40.49 -2.06 15.88
C ALA A 668 40.70 -3.43 15.22
N VAL A 669 39.90 -3.70 14.18
CA VAL A 669 40.05 -4.86 13.32
C VAL A 669 41.55 -4.98 13.03
N PRO A 670 42.22 -6.10 13.38
CA PRO A 670 43.59 -6.30 12.92
C PRO A 670 43.54 -6.09 11.40
N PRO A 671 44.53 -5.41 10.79
CA PRO A 671 44.53 -5.26 9.34
C PRO A 671 44.28 -6.65 8.77
N ALA A 672 43.21 -6.78 7.98
CA ALA A 672 42.85 -8.04 7.37
C ALA A 672 44.14 -8.64 6.83
N GLU A 673 44.43 -9.90 7.17
CA GLU A 673 45.49 -10.63 6.48
C GLU A 673 45.33 -10.33 5.00
N MET A 674 46.41 -9.86 4.36
CA MET A 674 46.35 -9.48 2.96
C MET A 674 45.66 -10.62 2.21
N PRO A 675 44.56 -10.35 1.50
CA PRO A 675 43.85 -11.36 0.75
C PRO A 675 44.83 -12.15 -0.13
N ASP A 676 44.71 -13.49 -0.11
CA ASP A 676 45.64 -14.39 -0.76
C ASP A 676 45.83 -14.04 -2.25
N GLY A 677 47.07 -14.15 -2.72
CA GLY A 677 47.44 -13.96 -4.14
C GLY A 677 47.73 -12.52 -4.56
N LEU A 678 47.68 -11.53 -3.66
CA LEU A 678 48.08 -10.15 -3.98
C LEU A 678 49.60 -9.96 -3.98
N ASP A 679 50.14 -9.35 -5.04
CA ASP A 679 51.56 -9.06 -5.18
C ASP A 679 51.94 -7.80 -4.38
N ARG A 680 52.79 -7.97 -3.37
CA ARG A 680 53.28 -6.90 -2.49
C ARG A 680 54.06 -5.82 -3.23
N ALA A 681 54.82 -6.19 -4.26
CA ALA A 681 55.59 -5.24 -5.05
C ALA A 681 54.68 -4.38 -5.93
N LEU A 682 53.67 -4.97 -6.57
CA LEU A 682 52.67 -4.23 -7.34
C LEU A 682 51.81 -3.33 -6.45
N LEU A 683 51.39 -3.81 -5.27
CA LEU A 683 50.67 -2.99 -4.29
C LEU A 683 51.50 -1.81 -3.78
N ALA A 684 52.81 -2.00 -3.57
CA ALA A 684 53.70 -0.91 -3.18
C ALA A 684 53.82 0.18 -4.26
N GLN A 685 53.77 -0.18 -5.54
CA GLN A 685 53.83 0.78 -6.66
C GLN A 685 52.60 1.69 -6.76
N ILE A 686 51.42 1.20 -6.36
CA ILE A 686 50.15 1.95 -6.47
C ILE A 686 49.64 2.48 -5.12
N ARG A 687 50.33 2.19 -4.01
CA ARG A 687 49.92 2.58 -2.66
C ARG A 687 49.62 4.08 -2.49
N PRO A 688 50.45 5.01 -3.00
CA PRO A 688 50.16 6.44 -2.85
C PRO A 688 48.84 6.85 -3.52
N ASP A 689 48.54 6.25 -4.68
CA ASP A 689 47.30 6.51 -5.41
C ASP A 689 46.10 5.87 -4.70
N MET A 690 46.25 4.68 -4.09
CA MET A 690 45.22 4.05 -3.27
C MET A 690 44.88 4.88 -2.03
N GLU A 691 45.88 5.40 -1.31
CA GLU A 691 45.69 6.28 -0.15
C GLU A 691 44.96 7.58 -0.56
N LYS A 692 45.33 8.15 -1.72
CA LYS A 692 44.64 9.31 -2.27
C LYS A 692 43.20 9.02 -2.66
N VAL A 693 42.93 7.87 -3.30
CA VAL A 693 41.57 7.41 -3.62
C VAL A 693 40.74 7.26 -2.34
N GLN A 694 41.30 6.65 -1.29
CA GLN A 694 40.61 6.51 -0.01
C GLN A 694 40.23 7.86 0.61
N ALA A 695 41.15 8.83 0.60
CA ALA A 695 40.88 10.18 1.09
C ALA A 695 39.82 10.92 0.25
N LEU A 696 39.81 10.72 -1.07
CA LEU A 696 38.79 11.29 -1.96
C LEU A 696 37.41 10.64 -1.75
N MET A 697 37.37 9.34 -1.48
CA MET A 697 36.13 8.60 -1.22
C MET A 697 35.43 9.00 0.08
N GLN A 698 36.14 9.61 1.02
CA GLN A 698 35.56 10.16 2.25
C GLN A 698 34.84 11.49 2.02
N LYS A 699 35.01 12.12 0.86
CA LYS A 699 34.34 13.38 0.51
C LYS A 699 32.99 13.08 -0.17
N PRO A 700 31.91 13.79 0.19
CA PRO A 700 30.57 13.49 -0.33
C PRO A 700 30.35 13.95 -1.78
N ASP A 701 31.26 14.72 -2.37
CA ASP A 701 31.05 15.37 -3.65
C ASP A 701 31.39 14.49 -4.88
N GLN A 702 30.69 14.73 -5.99
CA GLN A 702 30.90 13.99 -7.23
C GLN A 702 32.26 14.27 -7.87
N ALA A 703 32.85 15.45 -7.69
CA ALA A 703 34.13 15.79 -8.32
C ALA A 703 35.26 14.94 -7.72
N SER A 704 35.26 14.74 -6.40
CA SER A 704 36.18 13.85 -5.69
C SER A 704 36.03 12.39 -6.12
N LYS A 705 34.79 11.91 -6.34
CA LYS A 705 34.52 10.56 -6.86
C LYS A 705 34.99 10.40 -8.32
N ILE A 706 34.85 11.43 -9.16
CA ILE A 706 35.36 11.45 -10.54
C ILE A 706 36.90 11.48 -10.54
N GLU A 707 37.52 12.25 -9.64
CA GLU A 707 38.98 12.26 -9.47
C GLU A 707 39.48 10.88 -9.00
N ALA A 708 38.81 10.28 -8.02
CA ALA A 708 39.11 8.93 -7.55
C ALA A 708 38.97 7.89 -8.67
N LEU A 709 37.90 7.97 -9.47
CA LEU A 709 37.71 7.10 -10.65
C LEU A 709 38.83 7.28 -11.68
N THR A 710 39.31 8.51 -11.88
CA THR A 710 40.44 8.82 -12.77
C THR A 710 41.72 8.17 -12.26
N LEU A 711 42.01 8.28 -10.96
CA LEU A 711 43.17 7.66 -10.33
C LEU A 711 43.11 6.13 -10.40
N VAL A 712 41.93 5.55 -10.09
CA VAL A 712 41.69 4.10 -10.21
C VAL A 712 41.90 3.60 -11.63
N THR A 713 41.44 4.35 -12.63
CA THR A 713 41.66 4.02 -14.05
C THR A 713 43.15 4.10 -14.41
N GLY A 714 43.85 5.15 -13.97
CA GLY A 714 45.29 5.29 -14.19
C GLY A 714 46.16 4.27 -13.44
N MET A 715 45.68 3.71 -12.32
CA MET A 715 46.31 2.55 -11.68
C MET A 715 46.19 1.29 -12.56
N LEU A 716 45.02 1.03 -13.17
CA LEU A 716 44.80 -0.13 -14.03
C LEU A 716 45.68 -0.13 -15.29
N ASP A 717 46.04 1.04 -15.81
CA ASP A 717 46.93 1.16 -16.97
C ASP A 717 48.39 0.78 -16.68
N ARG A 718 48.80 0.83 -15.40
CA ARG A 718 50.14 0.48 -14.94
C ARG A 718 50.24 -0.95 -14.41
N LEU A 719 49.11 -1.62 -14.18
CA LEU A 719 49.07 -2.97 -13.62
C LEU A 719 49.04 -4.03 -14.73
N PRO A 720 49.77 -5.16 -14.59
CA PRO A 720 49.64 -6.29 -15.51
C PRO A 720 48.22 -6.85 -15.45
N ARG A 721 47.62 -7.08 -16.62
CA ARG A 721 46.27 -7.65 -16.76
C ARG A 721 46.34 -8.94 -17.60
N PRO A 722 45.84 -10.10 -17.08
CA PRO A 722 45.16 -10.27 -15.80
C PRO A 722 46.12 -10.35 -14.59
N SER A 723 45.74 -9.77 -13.45
CA SER A 723 46.39 -10.02 -12.16
C SER A 723 45.43 -9.84 -10.98
N PRO A 724 45.66 -10.51 -9.82
CA PRO A 724 44.90 -10.27 -8.59
C PRO A 724 44.82 -8.80 -8.18
N THR A 725 45.94 -8.08 -8.28
CA THR A 725 46.02 -6.65 -7.96
C THR A 725 45.18 -5.82 -8.92
N ALA A 726 45.19 -6.11 -10.23
CA ALA A 726 44.30 -5.43 -11.19
C ALA A 726 42.82 -5.74 -10.92
N GLY A 727 42.48 -6.99 -10.56
CA GLY A 727 41.11 -7.36 -10.19
C GLY A 727 40.61 -6.64 -8.93
N LEU A 728 41.47 -6.43 -7.93
CA LEU A 728 41.15 -5.61 -6.77
C LEU A 728 40.79 -4.17 -7.16
N ILE A 729 41.59 -3.56 -8.04
CA ILE A 729 41.38 -2.18 -8.49
C ILE A 729 40.15 -2.06 -9.42
N GLU A 730 39.85 -3.05 -10.27
CA GLU A 730 38.59 -3.11 -11.03
C GLU A 730 37.37 -3.20 -10.09
N GLY A 731 37.49 -3.91 -8.97
CA GLY A 731 36.44 -3.95 -7.95
C GLY A 731 36.16 -2.58 -7.33
N MET A 732 37.22 -1.84 -6.99
CA MET A 732 37.12 -0.45 -6.51
C MET A 732 36.49 0.47 -7.57
N LYS A 733 36.88 0.30 -8.84
CA LYS A 733 36.27 1.01 -9.97
C LYS A 733 34.77 0.74 -10.07
N GLY A 734 34.35 -0.51 -9.88
CA GLY A 734 32.94 -0.89 -9.86
C GLY A 734 32.16 -0.18 -8.76
N GLY A 735 32.68 -0.16 -7.54
CA GLY A 735 32.06 0.58 -6.42
C GLY A 735 31.95 2.09 -6.69
N LEU A 736 33.01 2.71 -7.21
CA LEU A 736 33.01 4.12 -7.61
C LEU A 736 31.97 4.43 -8.70
N LEU A 737 31.87 3.58 -9.71
CA LEU A 737 30.89 3.73 -10.79
C LEU A 737 29.46 3.54 -10.29
N ALA A 738 29.25 2.65 -9.31
CA ALA A 738 27.98 2.48 -8.64
C ALA A 738 27.57 3.77 -7.90
N ASP A 739 28.47 4.34 -7.10
CA ASP A 739 28.23 5.60 -6.37
C ASP A 739 27.98 6.79 -7.29
N LEU A 740 28.65 6.82 -8.45
CA LEU A 740 28.45 7.83 -9.50
C LEU A 740 27.17 7.58 -10.34
N ARG A 741 26.33 6.62 -9.94
CA ARG A 741 25.10 6.23 -10.66
C ARG A 741 25.38 5.88 -12.12
N ARG A 742 26.41 5.06 -12.37
CA ARG A 742 26.76 4.48 -13.69
C ARG A 742 26.61 2.96 -13.65
N PRO A 743 25.38 2.43 -13.47
CA PRO A 743 25.15 1.04 -13.09
C PRO A 743 25.62 0.01 -14.13
N GLN A 744 25.50 0.27 -15.44
CA GLN A 744 26.00 -0.65 -16.48
C GLN A 744 27.54 -0.71 -16.51
N ALA A 745 28.20 0.42 -16.26
CA ALA A 745 29.67 0.48 -16.20
C ALA A 745 30.18 -0.19 -14.92
N ALA A 746 29.45 -0.04 -13.81
CA ALA A 746 29.74 -0.74 -12.56
C ALA A 746 29.65 -2.27 -12.74
N LEU A 747 28.58 -2.76 -13.39
CA LEU A 747 28.43 -4.19 -13.71
C LEU A 747 29.63 -4.72 -14.52
N ALA A 748 30.06 -4.01 -15.57
CA ALA A 748 31.21 -4.40 -16.38
C ALA A 748 32.52 -4.44 -15.57
N ALA A 749 32.70 -3.49 -14.64
CA ALA A 749 33.86 -3.48 -13.75
C ALA A 749 33.84 -4.65 -12.75
N PHE A 750 32.67 -4.98 -12.17
CA PHE A 750 32.55 -6.15 -11.28
C PHE A 750 32.77 -7.47 -12.02
N GLN A 751 32.29 -7.61 -13.26
CA GLN A 751 32.61 -8.74 -14.14
C GLN A 751 34.12 -8.86 -14.37
N SER A 752 34.79 -7.75 -14.67
CA SER A 752 36.24 -7.69 -14.86
C SER A 752 37.01 -8.05 -13.58
N ALA A 753 36.56 -7.56 -12.43
CA ALA A 753 37.13 -7.85 -11.12
C ALA A 753 37.05 -9.34 -10.78
N ALA A 754 35.86 -9.94 -10.91
CA ALA A 754 35.63 -11.36 -10.64
C ALA A 754 36.34 -12.31 -11.62
N ALA A 755 36.63 -11.84 -12.85
CA ALA A 755 37.42 -12.59 -13.81
C ALA A 755 38.91 -12.64 -13.44
N GLN A 756 39.44 -11.57 -12.85
CA GLN A 756 40.87 -11.40 -12.59
C GLN A 756 41.29 -11.78 -11.17
N TYR A 757 40.40 -11.62 -10.18
CA TYR A 757 40.73 -11.86 -8.79
C TYR A 757 39.70 -12.72 -8.05
N ALA A 758 40.04 -13.99 -7.88
CA ALA A 758 39.24 -14.93 -7.11
C ALA A 758 39.20 -14.62 -5.61
N GLY A 759 40.25 -14.03 -5.03
CA GLY A 759 40.41 -13.86 -3.58
C GLY A 759 39.56 -12.75 -2.93
N ASN A 760 38.63 -12.13 -3.66
CA ASN A 760 37.72 -11.11 -3.14
C ASN A 760 36.25 -11.58 -3.23
N PRO A 761 35.72 -12.24 -2.17
CA PRO A 761 34.37 -12.80 -2.19
C PRO A 761 33.27 -11.75 -2.40
N GLU A 762 33.44 -10.53 -1.89
CA GLU A 762 32.43 -9.46 -2.01
C GLU A 762 32.21 -9.02 -3.47
N MET A 763 33.22 -9.11 -4.34
CA MET A 763 33.04 -8.76 -5.76
C MET A 763 32.11 -9.74 -6.47
N PHE A 764 32.14 -11.01 -6.09
CA PHE A 764 31.21 -12.01 -6.65
C PHE A 764 29.79 -11.78 -6.17
N ARG A 765 29.60 -11.37 -4.90
CA ARG A 765 28.28 -11.00 -4.37
C ARG A 765 27.73 -9.77 -5.09
N LEU A 766 28.52 -8.70 -5.23
CA LEU A 766 28.12 -7.49 -5.95
C LEU A 766 27.84 -7.77 -7.42
N TRP A 767 28.65 -8.59 -8.09
CA TRP A 767 28.41 -9.00 -9.46
C TRP A 767 27.06 -9.71 -9.61
N ILE A 768 26.76 -10.71 -8.78
CA ILE A 768 25.46 -11.41 -8.81
C ILE A 768 24.30 -10.41 -8.61
N GLY A 769 24.42 -9.48 -7.66
CA GLY A 769 23.37 -8.49 -7.41
C GLY A 769 23.11 -7.60 -8.63
N TYR A 770 24.17 -7.05 -9.22
CA TYR A 770 24.05 -6.22 -10.42
C TYR A 770 23.56 -6.99 -11.65
N GLU A 771 23.84 -8.28 -11.77
CA GLU A 771 23.26 -9.14 -12.81
C GLU A 771 21.76 -9.37 -12.59
N ILE A 772 21.33 -9.54 -11.33
CA ILE A 772 19.90 -9.65 -10.99
C ILE A 772 19.17 -8.34 -11.29
N ASP A 773 19.80 -7.19 -11.10
CA ASP A 773 19.15 -5.91 -11.39
C ASP A 773 19.15 -5.60 -12.89
N LEU A 774 20.32 -5.66 -13.53
CA LEU A 774 20.56 -5.09 -14.86
C LEU A 774 20.77 -6.14 -15.96
N GLY A 775 21.12 -7.36 -15.57
CA GLY A 775 21.44 -8.45 -16.48
C GLY A 775 20.22 -9.16 -17.07
N THR A 776 20.50 -10.23 -17.79
CA THR A 776 19.52 -11.17 -18.35
C THR A 776 19.57 -12.49 -17.60
N GLY A 777 18.56 -13.35 -17.76
CA GLY A 777 18.59 -14.69 -17.15
C GLY A 777 19.85 -15.50 -17.54
N ASP A 778 20.36 -15.34 -18.77
CA ASP A 778 21.57 -16.00 -19.24
C ASP A 778 22.83 -15.49 -18.53
N SER A 779 22.95 -14.18 -18.30
CA SER A 779 24.12 -13.59 -17.64
C SER A 779 24.12 -13.88 -16.13
N VAL A 780 22.95 -13.85 -15.50
CA VAL A 780 22.75 -14.28 -14.10
C VAL A 780 23.18 -15.75 -13.92
N ALA A 781 22.74 -16.66 -14.80
CA ALA A 781 23.12 -18.06 -14.72
C ALA A 781 24.65 -18.26 -14.79
N LYS A 782 25.32 -17.55 -15.70
CA LYS A 782 26.79 -17.57 -15.81
C LYS A 782 27.49 -17.03 -14.55
N ALA A 783 26.95 -15.97 -13.95
CA ALA A 783 27.48 -15.41 -12.71
C ALA A 783 27.37 -16.41 -11.55
N PHE A 784 26.24 -17.08 -11.42
CA PHE A 784 26.04 -18.16 -10.44
C PHE A 784 27.01 -19.32 -10.66
N GLN A 785 27.17 -19.82 -11.89
CA GLN A 785 28.10 -20.90 -12.22
C GLN A 785 29.55 -20.53 -11.89
N ARG A 786 30.00 -19.34 -12.32
CA ARG A 786 31.36 -18.88 -12.06
C ARG A 786 31.61 -18.69 -10.58
N THR A 787 30.66 -18.12 -9.86
CA THR A 787 30.75 -17.92 -8.41
C THR A 787 30.75 -19.24 -7.68
N GLN A 788 29.93 -20.23 -8.08
CA GLN A 788 29.97 -21.56 -7.48
C GLN A 788 31.34 -22.25 -7.67
N ALA A 789 31.95 -22.11 -8.85
CA ALA A 789 33.23 -22.75 -9.14
C ALA A 789 34.41 -22.15 -8.38
N VAL A 790 34.35 -20.85 -8.04
CA VAL A 790 35.49 -20.10 -7.49
C VAL A 790 35.28 -19.68 -6.03
N GLN A 791 34.05 -19.28 -5.67
CA GLN A 791 33.64 -18.78 -4.37
C GLN A 791 32.31 -19.42 -3.92
N PRO A 792 32.24 -20.76 -3.74
CA PRO A 792 31.00 -21.47 -3.42
C PRO A 792 30.32 -20.97 -2.13
N ALA A 793 31.11 -20.48 -1.16
CA ALA A 793 30.60 -19.89 0.08
C ALA A 793 29.67 -18.69 -0.16
N ILE A 794 29.93 -17.89 -1.21
CA ILE A 794 29.05 -16.77 -1.59
C ILE A 794 27.71 -17.31 -2.03
N VAL A 795 27.69 -18.31 -2.93
CA VAL A 795 26.44 -18.94 -3.40
C VAL A 795 25.66 -19.55 -2.24
N VAL A 796 26.32 -20.22 -1.28
CA VAL A 796 25.69 -20.77 -0.07
C VAL A 796 25.04 -19.69 0.80
N SER A 797 25.66 -18.50 0.88
CA SER A 797 25.20 -17.40 1.72
C SER A 797 24.09 -16.52 1.09
N LEU A 798 23.72 -16.75 -0.17
CA LEU A 798 22.71 -15.94 -0.84
C LEU A 798 21.35 -16.07 -0.16
N GLU A 799 20.65 -14.95 -0.01
CA GLU A 799 19.28 -14.93 0.50
C GLU A 799 18.28 -15.42 -0.56
N ASP A 800 17.15 -15.97 -0.11
CA ASP A 800 16.09 -16.51 -0.98
C ASP A 800 15.60 -15.51 -2.02
N LEU A 801 15.48 -14.23 -1.64
CA LEU A 801 15.00 -13.16 -2.52
C LEU A 801 15.90 -12.96 -3.73
N TRP A 802 17.22 -13.12 -3.58
CA TRP A 802 18.17 -12.99 -4.69
C TRP A 802 18.01 -14.16 -5.67
N VAL A 803 17.83 -15.38 -5.14
CA VAL A 803 17.58 -16.58 -5.95
C VAL A 803 16.23 -16.47 -6.66
N GLN A 804 15.20 -15.93 -6.01
CA GLN A 804 13.90 -15.66 -6.63
C GLN A 804 14.01 -14.61 -7.74
N GLY A 805 14.72 -13.50 -7.50
CA GLY A 805 14.99 -12.49 -8.52
C GLY A 805 15.74 -13.06 -9.73
N ALA A 806 16.71 -13.95 -9.50
CA ALA A 806 17.40 -14.67 -10.55
C ALA A 806 16.44 -15.53 -11.40
N PHE A 807 15.54 -16.30 -10.77
CA PHE A 807 14.55 -17.08 -11.51
C PHE A 807 13.52 -16.21 -12.24
N GLN A 808 13.15 -15.04 -11.71
CA GLN A 808 12.30 -14.08 -12.42
C GLN A 808 12.97 -13.59 -13.72
N LYS A 809 14.27 -13.27 -13.68
CA LYS A 809 15.03 -12.93 -14.90
C LYS A 809 15.06 -14.06 -15.92
N VAL A 810 15.12 -15.31 -15.47
CA VAL A 810 15.04 -16.48 -16.35
C VAL A 810 13.67 -16.60 -17.02
N GLN A 811 12.57 -16.26 -16.34
CA GLN A 811 11.23 -16.32 -16.94
C GLN A 811 11.06 -15.42 -18.17
N ALA A 812 11.77 -14.29 -18.20
CA ALA A 812 11.76 -13.34 -19.32
C ALA A 812 12.49 -13.87 -20.57
N LEU A 813 13.21 -14.99 -20.49
CA LEU A 813 13.86 -15.62 -21.63
C LEU A 813 12.86 -16.37 -22.51
N ALA A 814 13.20 -16.50 -23.79
CA ALA A 814 12.50 -17.38 -24.72
C ALA A 814 12.56 -18.85 -24.24
N PRO A 815 11.52 -19.68 -24.50
CA PRO A 815 11.36 -21.00 -23.90
C PRO A 815 12.59 -21.91 -24.01
N GLU A 816 13.26 -21.89 -25.16
CA GLU A 816 14.45 -22.71 -25.44
C GLU A 816 15.66 -22.33 -24.58
N LYS A 817 15.79 -21.07 -24.18
CA LYS A 817 16.87 -20.58 -23.30
C LYS A 817 16.50 -20.61 -21.83
N ARG A 818 15.24 -20.37 -21.50
CA ARG A 818 14.69 -20.38 -20.14
C ARG A 818 15.07 -21.65 -19.38
N ARG A 819 14.88 -22.81 -20.01
CA ARG A 819 15.19 -24.11 -19.40
C ARG A 819 16.68 -24.23 -19.07
N VAL A 820 17.56 -23.91 -20.02
CA VAL A 820 19.01 -24.05 -19.86
C VAL A 820 19.52 -23.13 -18.73
N ALA A 821 19.10 -21.86 -18.73
CA ALA A 821 19.49 -20.91 -17.69
C ALA A 821 18.97 -21.32 -16.29
N ARG A 822 17.74 -21.82 -16.20
CA ARG A 822 17.18 -22.36 -14.95
C ARG A 822 18.01 -23.52 -14.42
N GLU A 823 18.32 -24.49 -15.27
CA GLU A 823 19.14 -25.64 -14.92
C GLU A 823 20.54 -25.24 -14.45
N ASP A 824 21.17 -24.29 -15.13
CA ASP A 824 22.51 -23.79 -14.78
C ASP A 824 22.54 -23.16 -13.39
N ILE A 825 21.52 -22.39 -13.02
CA ILE A 825 21.36 -21.85 -11.67
C ILE A 825 21.14 -22.98 -10.66
N CYS A 826 20.29 -23.97 -10.96
CA CYS A 826 20.08 -25.12 -10.08
C CYS A 826 21.37 -25.90 -9.82
N LEU A 827 22.16 -26.16 -10.87
CA LEU A 827 23.46 -26.82 -10.78
C LEU A 827 24.42 -26.04 -9.86
N ALA A 828 24.48 -24.72 -10.01
CA ALA A 828 25.30 -23.87 -9.15
C ALA A 828 24.84 -23.90 -7.67
N LEU A 829 23.54 -23.76 -7.41
CA LEU A 829 23.00 -23.77 -6.05
C LEU A 829 23.22 -25.12 -5.34
N ALA A 830 22.88 -26.23 -6.01
CA ALA A 830 23.03 -27.57 -5.45
C ALA A 830 24.51 -28.00 -5.33
N GLY A 831 25.35 -27.55 -6.27
CA GLY A 831 26.80 -27.75 -6.23
C GLY A 831 27.46 -27.04 -5.05
N ALA A 832 27.01 -25.81 -4.74
CA ALA A 832 27.49 -25.05 -3.59
C ALA A 832 26.94 -25.57 -2.24
N GLY A 833 25.77 -26.23 -2.24
CA GLY A 833 25.11 -26.69 -1.02
C GLY A 833 24.13 -25.67 -0.42
N TRP A 834 23.59 -24.79 -1.25
CA TRP A 834 22.63 -23.76 -0.83
C TRP A 834 21.39 -24.39 -0.18
N GLN A 835 21.10 -23.95 1.06
CA GLN A 835 20.02 -24.46 1.92
C GLN A 835 19.97 -25.99 2.09
N GLN A 836 21.14 -26.65 2.16
CA GLN A 836 21.25 -28.09 2.44
C GLN A 836 21.52 -28.42 3.91
N ALA A 837 21.96 -27.45 4.74
CA ALA A 837 22.26 -27.63 6.15
C ALA A 837 21.89 -26.37 6.98
N PRO A 838 20.70 -26.32 7.62
CA PRO A 838 19.64 -27.34 7.55
C PRO A 838 18.98 -27.39 6.17
N ARG A 839 18.55 -28.59 5.76
CA ARG A 839 17.87 -28.79 4.47
C ARG A 839 16.46 -28.20 4.51
N THR A 840 16.17 -27.28 3.60
CA THR A 840 14.83 -26.70 3.41
C THR A 840 14.12 -27.34 2.21
N ALA A 841 12.82 -27.12 2.07
CA ALA A 841 12.04 -27.51 0.88
C ALA A 841 12.62 -26.94 -0.42
N PHE A 842 13.04 -25.67 -0.38
CA PHE A 842 13.54 -24.97 -1.56
C PHE A 842 14.94 -25.48 -1.95
N GLY A 843 15.82 -25.68 -0.97
CA GLY A 843 17.12 -26.32 -1.19
C GLY A 843 16.97 -27.72 -1.78
N ASP A 844 16.05 -28.53 -1.27
CA ASP A 844 15.78 -29.88 -1.78
C ASP A 844 15.22 -29.86 -3.21
N SER A 845 14.39 -28.86 -3.54
CA SER A 845 13.91 -28.63 -4.90
C SER A 845 15.06 -28.26 -5.86
N MET A 846 16.04 -27.47 -5.41
CA MET A 846 17.23 -27.15 -6.21
C MET A 846 18.12 -28.38 -6.43
N LEU A 847 18.26 -29.25 -5.42
CA LEU A 847 18.95 -30.53 -5.57
C LEU A 847 18.28 -31.43 -6.61
N GLY A 848 16.95 -31.56 -6.56
CA GLY A 848 16.17 -32.29 -7.57
C GLY A 848 16.34 -31.70 -8.98
N CYS A 849 16.22 -30.37 -9.10
CA CYS A 849 16.43 -29.65 -10.36
C CYS A 849 17.82 -29.92 -10.96
N ALA A 850 18.87 -29.92 -10.13
CA ALA A 850 20.23 -30.21 -10.56
C ALA A 850 20.42 -31.66 -11.04
N ILE A 851 19.78 -32.63 -10.38
CA ILE A 851 19.77 -34.04 -10.82
C ILE A 851 19.12 -34.17 -12.20
N PHE A 852 17.94 -33.56 -12.39
CA PHE A 852 17.26 -33.57 -13.68
C PHE A 852 18.07 -32.87 -14.78
N ALA A 853 18.75 -31.78 -14.46
CA ALA A 853 19.64 -31.08 -15.38
C ALA A 853 20.77 -31.98 -15.88
N HIS A 854 21.51 -32.62 -14.96
CA HIS A 854 22.57 -33.57 -15.32
C HIS A 854 22.03 -34.75 -16.12
N ALA A 855 20.90 -35.33 -15.70
CA ALA A 855 20.27 -36.45 -16.39
C ALA A 855 19.88 -36.11 -17.84
N ARG A 856 19.27 -34.94 -18.09
CA ARG A 856 18.90 -34.50 -19.45
C ARG A 856 20.11 -34.18 -20.32
N ARG A 857 21.22 -33.74 -19.72
CA ARG A 857 22.50 -33.48 -20.41
C ARG A 857 23.32 -34.75 -20.67
N GLY A 858 22.84 -35.92 -20.23
CA GLY A 858 23.58 -37.19 -20.35
C GLY A 858 24.74 -37.35 -19.36
N HIS A 859 24.87 -36.45 -18.38
CA HIS A 859 25.88 -36.46 -17.33
C HIS A 859 25.48 -37.43 -16.21
N VAL A 860 25.39 -38.72 -16.54
CA VAL A 860 24.80 -39.75 -15.66
C VAL A 860 25.62 -39.95 -14.37
N ALA A 861 26.95 -39.82 -14.44
CA ALA A 861 27.82 -40.00 -13.27
C ALA A 861 27.60 -38.88 -12.24
N GLU A 862 27.48 -37.64 -12.70
CA GLU A 862 27.24 -36.46 -11.88
C GLU A 862 25.83 -36.49 -11.27
N ALA A 863 24.82 -36.89 -12.05
CA ALA A 863 23.48 -37.13 -11.53
C ALA A 863 23.47 -38.19 -10.41
N ARG A 864 24.19 -39.32 -10.60
CA ARG A 864 24.34 -40.37 -9.56
C ARG A 864 25.05 -39.86 -8.30
N ALA A 865 26.06 -39.01 -8.46
CA ALA A 865 26.74 -38.40 -7.31
C ALA A 865 25.79 -37.52 -6.49
N LEU A 866 24.88 -36.80 -7.13
CA LEU A 866 23.85 -36.02 -6.44
C LEU A 866 22.75 -36.90 -5.81
N LEU A 867 22.43 -38.07 -6.38
CA LEU A 867 21.51 -39.04 -5.76
C LEU A 867 22.02 -39.52 -4.39
N ALA A 868 23.34 -39.64 -4.21
CA ALA A 868 23.93 -39.99 -2.92
C ALA A 868 23.70 -38.92 -1.83
N LYS A 869 23.27 -37.71 -2.20
CA LYS A 869 22.84 -36.68 -1.24
C LYS A 869 21.40 -36.88 -0.74
N GLU A 870 20.76 -38.01 -1.07
CA GLU A 870 19.40 -38.37 -0.64
C GLU A 870 18.37 -37.28 -0.97
N PRO A 871 18.10 -36.99 -2.26
CA PRO A 871 17.10 -35.99 -2.64
C PRO A 871 15.70 -36.41 -2.18
N SER A 872 14.74 -35.48 -2.26
CA SER A 872 13.32 -35.77 -1.98
C SER A 872 12.83 -37.05 -2.69
N THR A 873 11.92 -37.76 -2.03
CA THR A 873 11.25 -38.90 -2.66
C THR A 873 10.49 -38.48 -3.91
N ARG A 874 10.00 -37.24 -3.99
CA ARG A 874 9.36 -36.70 -5.20
C ARG A 874 10.32 -36.78 -6.41
N THR A 875 11.57 -36.36 -6.23
CA THR A 875 12.62 -36.44 -7.24
C THR A 875 12.84 -37.88 -7.69
N LEU A 876 12.92 -38.83 -6.74
CA LEU A 876 13.12 -40.25 -7.02
C LEU A 876 11.97 -40.84 -7.85
N VAL A 877 10.73 -40.50 -7.51
CA VAL A 877 9.53 -40.94 -8.23
C VAL A 877 9.51 -40.39 -9.66
N SER A 878 9.86 -39.12 -9.90
CA SER A 878 9.96 -38.57 -11.27
C SER A 878 11.03 -39.30 -12.10
N LEU A 879 12.21 -39.57 -11.53
CA LEU A 879 13.26 -40.37 -12.18
C LEU A 879 12.77 -41.78 -12.52
N ALA A 880 11.93 -42.35 -11.65
CA ALA A 880 11.37 -43.67 -11.83
C ALA A 880 10.23 -43.71 -12.85
N ALA A 881 9.48 -42.62 -13.02
CA ALA A 881 8.30 -42.57 -13.88
C ALA A 881 8.67 -42.29 -15.34
N GLU A 882 9.57 -41.34 -15.57
CA GLU A 882 9.75 -40.76 -16.89
C GLU A 882 10.78 -41.52 -17.73
N ARG A 883 10.44 -41.83 -18.99
CA ARG A 883 11.32 -42.57 -19.92
C ARG A 883 12.60 -41.83 -20.25
N ARG A 884 12.60 -40.49 -20.24
CA ARG A 884 13.82 -39.69 -20.45
C ARG A 884 14.89 -39.94 -19.36
N TYR A 885 14.49 -40.52 -18.24
CA TYR A 885 15.37 -40.88 -17.12
C TYR A 885 15.57 -42.40 -16.98
N GLN A 886 15.28 -43.19 -18.03
CA GLN A 886 15.38 -44.66 -17.98
C GLN A 886 16.77 -45.20 -17.62
N ALA A 887 17.83 -44.40 -17.80
CA ALA A 887 19.19 -44.76 -17.39
C ALA A 887 19.34 -44.97 -15.86
N PHE A 888 18.41 -44.44 -15.06
CA PHE A 888 18.36 -44.57 -13.61
C PHE A 888 17.32 -45.60 -13.14
N TRP A 889 16.52 -46.18 -14.06
CA TRP A 889 15.49 -47.15 -13.69
C TRP A 889 16.01 -48.39 -12.94
N PRO A 890 17.20 -48.96 -13.25
CA PRO A 890 17.73 -50.08 -12.46
C PRO A 890 17.91 -49.75 -10.96
N GLU A 891 18.31 -48.52 -10.63
CA GLU A 891 18.41 -48.04 -9.25
C GLU A 891 17.03 -47.72 -8.67
N MET A 892 16.17 -47.06 -9.45
CA MET A 892 14.82 -46.67 -9.02
C MET A 892 13.91 -47.87 -8.80
N ASP A 893 14.04 -48.95 -9.59
CA ASP A 893 13.26 -50.17 -9.45
C ASP A 893 13.53 -50.87 -8.10
N ARG A 894 14.76 -50.74 -7.56
CA ARG A 894 15.07 -51.21 -6.20
C ARG A 894 14.33 -50.40 -5.13
N MET A 895 14.28 -49.08 -5.30
CA MET A 895 13.54 -48.18 -4.40
C MET A 895 12.02 -48.32 -4.57
N MET A 896 11.56 -48.75 -5.75
CA MET A 896 10.16 -49.01 -6.05
C MET A 896 9.66 -50.33 -5.48
N ALA A 897 10.54 -51.23 -5.04
CA ALA A 897 10.18 -52.53 -4.48
C ALA A 897 9.24 -52.42 -3.26
N ASP A 898 9.31 -51.32 -2.51
CA ASP A 898 8.38 -50.98 -1.42
C ASP A 898 7.53 -49.73 -1.73
N HIS A 899 7.39 -49.41 -3.02
CA HIS A 899 6.69 -48.23 -3.53
C HIS A 899 7.25 -46.90 -2.94
N PHE A 900 8.57 -46.82 -2.73
CA PHE A 900 9.29 -45.69 -2.14
C PHE A 900 9.02 -45.43 -0.64
N ARG A 901 8.43 -46.39 0.07
CA ARG A 901 8.10 -46.24 1.50
C ARG A 901 9.34 -45.97 2.35
N SER A 902 10.43 -46.68 2.12
CA SER A 902 11.69 -46.49 2.85
C SER A 902 12.29 -45.11 2.61
N ALA A 903 12.21 -44.60 1.37
CA ALA A 903 12.69 -43.25 1.03
C ALA A 903 11.87 -42.17 1.77
N LEU A 904 10.54 -42.31 1.77
CA LEU A 904 9.65 -41.40 2.51
C LEU A 904 9.94 -41.38 4.02
N GLN A 905 10.19 -42.55 4.60
CA GLN A 905 10.55 -42.66 6.01
C GLN A 905 11.88 -41.96 6.32
N ALA A 906 12.85 -42.08 5.42
CA ALA A 906 14.12 -41.38 5.54
C ALA A 906 13.93 -39.85 5.44
N ASP A 907 13.12 -39.37 4.49
CA ASP A 907 12.80 -37.95 4.32
C ASP A 907 12.17 -37.37 5.60
N ALA A 908 11.14 -38.03 6.15
CA ALA A 908 10.49 -37.58 7.38
C ALA A 908 11.40 -37.62 8.60
N LYS A 909 12.30 -38.62 8.68
CA LYS A 909 13.31 -38.70 9.74
C LYS A 909 14.29 -37.54 9.65
N ARG A 910 14.80 -37.22 8.45
CA ARG A 910 15.71 -36.08 8.24
C ARG A 910 15.03 -34.75 8.56
N ALA A 911 13.81 -34.53 8.06
CA ALA A 911 13.05 -33.32 8.33
C ALA A 911 12.74 -33.15 9.83
N THR A 912 12.39 -34.23 10.53
CA THR A 912 12.18 -34.22 11.99
C THR A 912 13.46 -33.89 12.75
N ALA A 913 14.61 -34.45 12.34
CA ALA A 913 15.89 -34.13 12.96
C ALA A 913 16.27 -32.65 12.75
N ALA A 914 16.05 -32.12 11.54
CA ALA A 914 16.29 -30.70 11.23
C ALA A 914 15.38 -29.78 12.06
N ALA A 915 14.08 -30.09 12.14
CA ALA A 915 13.13 -29.31 12.94
C ALA A 915 13.45 -29.38 14.44
N LYS A 916 13.95 -30.52 14.93
CA LYS A 916 14.44 -30.61 16.31
C LYS A 916 15.66 -29.72 16.56
N ALA A 917 16.55 -29.58 15.59
CA ALA A 917 17.72 -28.70 15.69
C ALA A 917 17.36 -27.20 15.56
N ALA A 918 16.28 -26.88 14.83
CA ALA A 918 15.81 -25.52 14.60
C ALA A 918 14.28 -25.39 14.84
N PRO A 919 13.78 -25.58 16.08
CA PRO A 919 12.35 -25.73 16.37
C PRO A 919 11.53 -24.46 16.16
N THR A 920 12.18 -23.31 16.04
CA THR A 920 11.54 -22.02 15.78
C THR A 920 11.70 -21.55 14.33
N ASN A 921 12.32 -22.35 13.46
CA ASN A 921 12.49 -22.01 12.05
C ASN A 921 11.27 -22.52 11.26
N TYR A 922 10.43 -21.57 10.83
CA TYR A 922 9.17 -21.86 10.15
C TYR A 922 9.36 -22.68 8.86
N LYS A 923 10.40 -22.42 8.07
CA LYS A 923 10.69 -23.20 6.84
C LYS A 923 11.03 -24.66 7.16
N VAL A 924 11.81 -24.88 8.20
CA VAL A 924 12.25 -26.23 8.61
C VAL A 924 11.09 -27.03 9.20
N VAL A 925 10.25 -26.39 10.02
CA VAL A 925 9.04 -27.04 10.56
C VAL A 925 8.01 -27.31 9.46
N SER A 926 7.83 -26.39 8.49
CA SER A 926 6.97 -26.65 7.32
C SER A 926 7.43 -27.88 6.54
N GLN A 927 8.74 -28.06 6.33
CA GLN A 927 9.28 -29.27 5.69
C GLN A 927 8.98 -30.54 6.49
N GLN A 928 9.04 -30.48 7.84
CA GLN A 928 8.66 -31.59 8.70
C GLN A 928 7.16 -31.92 8.54
N ILE A 929 6.28 -30.92 8.53
CA ILE A 929 4.84 -31.09 8.33
C ILE A 929 4.57 -31.75 6.98
N GLN A 930 5.19 -31.26 5.90
CA GLN A 930 5.04 -31.82 4.55
C GLN A 930 5.51 -33.28 4.49
N ALA A 931 6.69 -33.60 5.03
CA ALA A 931 7.22 -34.96 5.02
C ALA A 931 6.37 -35.95 5.85
N LEU A 932 5.83 -35.52 6.99
CA LEU A 932 4.92 -36.34 7.81
C LEU A 932 3.57 -36.56 7.12
N ARG A 933 3.02 -35.52 6.46
CA ARG A 933 1.81 -35.64 5.64
C ARG A 933 1.99 -36.60 4.48
N ALA A 934 3.14 -36.53 3.79
CA ALA A 934 3.46 -37.44 2.69
C ALA A 934 3.42 -38.93 3.11
N LEU A 935 3.70 -39.22 4.39
CA LEU A 935 3.62 -40.56 5.01
C LEU A 935 2.23 -40.92 5.56
N GLY A 936 1.25 -40.02 5.53
CA GLY A 936 -0.04 -40.21 6.20
C GLY A 936 -0.04 -40.01 7.70
N ARG A 937 1.07 -39.50 8.29
CA ARG A 937 1.21 -39.28 9.74
C ARG A 937 0.63 -37.93 10.14
N PHE A 938 -0.66 -37.72 9.85
CA PHE A 938 -1.30 -36.40 9.96
C PHE A 938 -1.31 -35.85 11.38
N ASP A 939 -1.56 -36.68 12.39
CA ASP A 939 -1.56 -36.24 13.80
C ASP A 939 -0.19 -35.75 14.26
N GLU A 940 0.88 -36.39 13.79
CA GLU A 940 2.25 -35.96 14.08
C GLU A 940 2.61 -34.67 13.34
N ALA A 941 2.12 -34.50 12.11
CA ALA A 941 2.26 -33.26 11.36
C ALA A 941 1.53 -32.09 12.05
N ILE A 942 0.31 -32.34 12.56
CA ILE A 942 -0.46 -31.38 13.37
C ILE A 942 0.32 -31.04 14.65
N ALA A 943 0.84 -32.04 15.36
CA ALA A 943 1.60 -31.84 16.58
C ALA A 943 2.87 -31.00 16.34
N ALA A 944 3.57 -31.23 15.22
CA ALA A 944 4.76 -30.47 14.85
C ALA A 944 4.45 -29.00 14.53
N GLY A 945 3.37 -28.73 13.78
CA GLY A 945 3.01 -27.37 13.35
C GLY A 945 2.31 -26.53 14.41
N LYS A 946 1.52 -27.14 15.29
CA LYS A 946 0.64 -26.43 16.25
C LYS A 946 1.34 -25.34 17.08
N PRO A 947 2.55 -25.54 17.65
CA PRO A 947 3.19 -24.52 18.47
C PRO A 947 3.49 -23.22 17.71
N LEU A 948 3.81 -23.31 16.42
CA LEU A 948 4.11 -22.15 15.57
C LEU A 948 2.85 -21.60 14.89
N ALA A 949 1.94 -22.48 14.46
CA ALA A 949 0.74 -22.11 13.72
C ALA A 949 -0.34 -21.39 14.56
N THR A 950 -0.19 -21.38 15.90
CA THR A 950 -1.16 -20.75 16.82
C THR A 950 -0.67 -19.45 17.45
N ASP A 951 0.59 -19.07 17.24
CA ASP A 951 1.18 -17.82 17.75
C ASP A 951 1.03 -16.69 16.74
N ARG A 952 -0.15 -16.06 16.74
CA ARG A 952 -0.52 -15.03 15.74
C ARG A 952 0.47 -13.86 15.67
N ALA A 953 0.94 -13.37 16.82
CA ALA A 953 1.84 -12.22 16.87
C ALA A 953 3.21 -12.56 16.23
N ARG A 954 3.69 -13.78 16.49
CA ARG A 954 4.93 -14.25 15.88
C ARG A 954 4.76 -14.56 14.41
N ILE A 955 3.63 -15.11 13.99
CA ILE A 955 3.31 -15.33 12.57
C ILE A 955 3.34 -14.01 11.80
N GLU A 956 2.70 -12.94 12.31
CA GLU A 956 2.72 -11.62 11.67
C GLU A 956 4.15 -11.04 11.60
N THR A 957 4.95 -11.23 12.66
CA THR A 957 6.36 -10.78 12.71
C THR A 957 7.24 -11.52 11.69
N VAL A 958 7.00 -12.83 11.52
CA VAL A 958 7.75 -13.68 10.57
C VAL A 958 7.29 -13.45 9.12
N GLY A 959 6.04 -13.03 8.92
CA GLY A 959 5.46 -12.74 7.61
C GLY A 959 5.20 -14.00 6.78
N SER A 960 5.59 -13.99 5.51
CA SER A 960 5.27 -15.02 4.50
C SER A 960 5.55 -16.45 4.96
N ASP A 961 6.71 -16.73 5.56
CA ASP A 961 7.04 -18.08 6.07
C ASP A 961 6.07 -18.54 7.18
N GLY A 962 5.59 -17.59 7.98
CA GLY A 962 4.55 -17.81 8.99
C GLY A 962 3.21 -18.19 8.36
N PHE A 963 2.79 -17.45 7.33
CA PHE A 963 1.55 -17.72 6.62
C PHE A 963 1.56 -19.09 5.92
N TRP A 964 2.66 -19.43 5.27
CA TRP A 964 2.82 -20.73 4.60
C TRP A 964 2.92 -21.90 5.59
N LEU A 965 3.53 -21.72 6.77
CA LEU A 965 3.47 -22.75 7.82
C LEU A 965 2.03 -22.99 8.30
N VAL A 966 1.24 -21.92 8.50
CA VAL A 966 -0.18 -22.05 8.86
C VAL A 966 -0.95 -22.77 7.77
N ASN A 967 -0.64 -22.53 6.50
CA ASN A 967 -1.20 -23.28 5.38
C ASN A 967 -0.87 -24.78 5.44
N GLU A 968 0.40 -25.13 5.70
CA GLU A 968 0.80 -26.54 5.82
C GLU A 968 0.12 -27.24 7.01
N TYR A 969 -0.02 -26.53 8.13
CA TYR A 969 -0.74 -26.98 9.32
C TYR A 969 -2.24 -27.19 9.05
N ALA A 970 -2.89 -26.23 8.40
CA ALA A 970 -4.30 -26.33 8.02
C ALA A 970 -4.54 -27.50 7.07
N ALA A 971 -3.65 -27.73 6.11
CA ALA A 971 -3.78 -28.86 5.21
C ALA A 971 -3.53 -30.22 5.91
N ALA A 972 -2.67 -30.29 6.94
CA ALA A 972 -2.60 -31.47 7.82
C ALA A 972 -3.94 -31.73 8.56
N LEU A 973 -4.56 -30.68 9.10
CA LEU A 973 -5.87 -30.76 9.76
C LEU A 973 -6.96 -31.26 8.79
N ARG A 974 -7.01 -30.73 7.56
CA ARG A 974 -7.95 -31.19 6.52
C ARG A 974 -7.77 -32.68 6.23
N MET A 975 -6.52 -33.14 6.08
CA MET A 975 -6.21 -34.55 5.80
C MET A 975 -6.52 -35.50 6.96
N ALA A 976 -6.44 -35.02 8.19
CA ALA A 976 -6.90 -35.73 9.38
C ALA A 976 -8.43 -35.74 9.54
N GLY A 977 -9.20 -35.21 8.58
CA GLY A 977 -10.66 -35.13 8.67
C GLY A 977 -11.17 -34.01 9.59
N ARG A 978 -10.37 -32.96 9.83
CA ARG A 978 -10.69 -31.80 10.67
C ARG A 978 -10.75 -30.49 9.87
N PRO A 979 -11.61 -30.38 8.84
CA PRO A 979 -11.60 -29.23 7.93
C PRO A 979 -12.07 -27.93 8.59
N ASP A 980 -12.89 -27.98 9.63
CA ASP A 980 -13.31 -26.77 10.37
C ASP A 980 -12.14 -26.15 11.15
N ASP A 981 -11.31 -26.98 11.77
CA ASP A 981 -10.09 -26.54 12.42
C ASP A 981 -9.09 -25.97 11.41
N ALA A 982 -9.03 -26.55 10.20
CA ALA A 982 -8.20 -26.05 9.11
C ALA A 982 -8.65 -24.64 8.68
N VAL A 983 -9.94 -24.42 8.48
CA VAL A 983 -10.50 -23.09 8.15
C VAL A 983 -10.20 -22.09 9.27
N ALA A 984 -10.38 -22.49 10.53
CA ALA A 984 -10.08 -21.63 11.68
C ALA A 984 -8.60 -21.22 11.74
N ALA A 985 -7.68 -22.13 11.41
CA ALA A 985 -6.24 -21.83 11.34
C ALA A 985 -5.94 -20.81 10.22
N LEU A 986 -6.54 -20.97 9.04
CA LEU A 986 -6.36 -20.02 7.93
C LEU A 986 -6.98 -18.65 8.24
N ASP A 987 -8.14 -18.62 8.91
CA ASP A 987 -8.80 -17.39 9.34
C ASP A 987 -7.95 -16.54 10.29
N LEU A 988 -7.11 -17.19 11.12
CA LEU A 988 -6.19 -16.51 12.02
C LEU A 988 -5.26 -15.53 11.27
N VAL A 989 -4.72 -15.97 10.14
CA VAL A 989 -3.77 -15.19 9.34
C VAL A 989 -4.46 -14.32 8.30
N ILE A 990 -5.55 -14.77 7.68
CA ILE A 990 -6.35 -13.94 6.76
C ILE A 990 -6.88 -12.69 7.48
N GLY A 991 -7.23 -12.82 8.77
CA GLY A 991 -7.65 -11.70 9.61
C GLY A 991 -6.58 -10.62 9.86
N LEU A 992 -5.33 -10.82 9.45
CA LEU A 992 -4.30 -9.77 9.42
C LEU A 992 -4.56 -8.76 8.29
N GLY A 993 -5.22 -9.18 7.21
CA GLY A 993 -5.71 -8.35 6.11
C GLY A 993 -4.87 -8.44 4.84
N MET A 994 -5.51 -8.81 3.73
CA MET A 994 -4.88 -8.94 2.39
C MET A 994 -4.44 -7.59 1.79
N GLU A 995 -4.92 -6.46 2.31
CA GLU A 995 -4.43 -5.13 1.92
C GLU A 995 -3.00 -4.87 2.41
N GLN A 996 -2.68 -5.36 3.60
CA GLN A 996 -1.36 -5.21 4.21
C GLN A 996 -0.41 -6.32 3.78
N TYR A 997 -0.95 -7.53 3.54
CA TYR A 997 -0.19 -8.72 3.16
C TYR A 997 -0.84 -9.41 1.94
N PRO A 998 -0.55 -8.95 0.70
CA PRO A 998 -1.17 -9.48 -0.52
C PRO A 998 -0.99 -10.98 -0.72
N GLU A 999 0.10 -11.57 -0.20
CA GLU A 999 0.39 -13.00 -0.24
C GLU A 999 -0.65 -13.86 0.49
N LEU A 1000 -1.45 -13.27 1.40
CA LEU A 1000 -2.57 -13.95 2.06
C LEU A 1000 -3.69 -14.32 1.08
N ALA A 1001 -3.72 -13.76 -0.14
CA ALA A 1001 -4.71 -14.12 -1.14
C ALA A 1001 -4.64 -15.60 -1.54
N SER A 1002 -3.43 -16.18 -1.62
CA SER A 1002 -3.27 -17.64 -1.85
C SER A 1002 -3.82 -18.47 -0.69
N ILE A 1003 -3.69 -17.97 0.54
CA ILE A 1003 -4.21 -18.61 1.75
C ILE A 1003 -5.75 -18.56 1.77
N ALA A 1004 -6.33 -17.44 1.32
CA ALA A 1004 -7.77 -17.27 1.18
C ALA A 1004 -8.37 -18.17 0.08
N ILE A 1005 -7.66 -18.39 -1.03
CA ILE A 1005 -8.04 -19.38 -2.05
C ILE A 1005 -8.13 -20.78 -1.41
N ASN A 1006 -7.08 -21.22 -0.72
CA ASN A 1006 -7.04 -22.53 -0.08
C ASN A 1006 -8.14 -22.69 0.98
N ARG A 1007 -8.43 -21.63 1.74
CA ARG A 1007 -9.56 -21.60 2.69
C ARG A 1007 -10.90 -21.78 1.99
N ALA A 1008 -11.14 -21.06 0.90
CA ALA A 1008 -12.38 -21.15 0.13
C ALA A 1008 -12.57 -22.54 -0.48
N GLU A 1009 -11.48 -23.18 -0.94
CA GLU A 1009 -11.51 -24.57 -1.40
C GLU A 1009 -11.90 -25.56 -0.30
N ILE A 1010 -11.34 -25.42 0.91
CA ILE A 1010 -11.69 -26.29 2.05
C ILE A 1010 -13.17 -26.11 2.42
N LEU A 1011 -13.67 -24.87 2.48
CA LEU A 1011 -15.10 -24.59 2.70
C LEU A 1011 -15.97 -25.29 1.65
N GLY A 1012 -15.60 -25.15 0.37
CA GLY A 1012 -16.32 -25.76 -0.74
C GLY A 1012 -16.29 -27.28 -0.70
N ALA A 1013 -15.17 -27.89 -0.32
CA ALA A 1013 -15.06 -29.34 -0.18
C ALA A 1013 -16.01 -29.89 0.90
N THR A 1014 -16.22 -29.14 1.99
CA THR A 1014 -17.11 -29.54 3.10
C THR A 1014 -18.60 -29.29 2.90
N GLY A 1015 -19.03 -28.84 1.71
CA GLY A 1015 -20.44 -28.55 1.42
C GLY A 1015 -20.92 -27.18 1.94
N LYS A 1016 -20.00 -26.29 2.36
CA LYS A 1016 -20.31 -24.90 2.75
C LYS A 1016 -20.29 -23.99 1.53
N ASP A 1017 -21.09 -24.34 0.53
CA ASP A 1017 -21.02 -23.83 -0.85
C ASP A 1017 -21.15 -22.31 -0.93
N GLN A 1018 -22.13 -21.75 -0.23
CA GLN A 1018 -22.36 -20.31 -0.23
C GLN A 1018 -21.20 -19.56 0.43
N ALA A 1019 -20.70 -20.02 1.57
CA ALA A 1019 -19.57 -19.38 2.26
C ALA A 1019 -18.27 -19.45 1.44
N ALA A 1020 -18.06 -20.57 0.74
CA ALA A 1020 -16.95 -20.72 -0.20
C ALA A 1020 -17.10 -19.76 -1.40
N LEU A 1021 -18.32 -19.67 -1.96
CA LEU A 1021 -18.62 -18.79 -3.09
C LEU A 1021 -18.46 -17.32 -2.72
N ASP A 1022 -18.90 -16.91 -1.52
CA ASP A 1022 -18.70 -15.56 -1.00
C ASP A 1022 -17.21 -15.25 -0.86
N SER A 1023 -16.42 -16.20 -0.34
CA SER A 1023 -14.96 -16.05 -0.24
C SER A 1023 -14.28 -15.92 -1.60
N PHE A 1024 -14.70 -16.68 -2.62
CA PHE A 1024 -14.18 -16.53 -3.98
C PHE A 1024 -14.67 -15.25 -4.66
N ASN A 1025 -15.88 -14.78 -4.37
CA ASN A 1025 -16.40 -13.52 -4.89
C ASN A 1025 -15.65 -12.33 -4.31
N ASP A 1026 -15.33 -12.36 -3.02
CA ASP A 1026 -14.50 -11.36 -2.37
C ASP A 1026 -13.13 -11.26 -3.06
N LEU A 1027 -12.46 -12.40 -3.24
CA LEU A 1027 -11.20 -12.46 -3.98
C LEU A 1027 -11.33 -11.96 -5.41
N ALA A 1028 -12.40 -12.36 -6.11
CA ALA A 1028 -12.63 -11.99 -7.51
C ALA A 1028 -12.98 -10.51 -7.70
N THR A 1029 -13.49 -9.83 -6.67
CA THR A 1029 -13.95 -8.43 -6.76
C THR A 1029 -12.95 -7.45 -6.17
N GLN A 1030 -12.32 -7.79 -5.04
CA GLN A 1030 -11.46 -6.86 -4.30
C GLN A 1030 -9.97 -7.10 -4.54
N HIS A 1031 -9.58 -8.32 -4.91
CA HIS A 1031 -8.17 -8.73 -4.89
C HIS A 1031 -7.67 -9.40 -6.18
N LEU A 1032 -8.54 -9.56 -7.20
CA LEU A 1032 -8.22 -10.30 -8.43
C LEU A 1032 -7.06 -9.66 -9.21
N GLY A 1033 -7.02 -8.32 -9.28
CA GLY A 1033 -5.95 -7.58 -9.96
C GLY A 1033 -4.58 -7.69 -9.30
N ARG A 1034 -4.52 -8.22 -8.06
CA ARG A 1034 -3.27 -8.46 -7.31
C ARG A 1034 -2.81 -9.92 -7.37
N LEU A 1035 -3.63 -10.82 -7.93
CA LEU A 1035 -3.29 -12.22 -8.13
C LEU A 1035 -2.56 -12.42 -9.46
N SER A 1036 -1.58 -13.33 -9.48
CA SER A 1036 -0.98 -13.83 -10.72
C SER A 1036 -2.03 -14.56 -11.57
N GLY A 1037 -1.79 -14.70 -12.89
CA GLY A 1037 -2.69 -15.48 -13.76
C GLY A 1037 -2.94 -16.91 -13.24
N TYR A 1038 -1.92 -17.50 -12.61
CA TYR A 1038 -2.06 -18.76 -11.89
C TYR A 1038 -3.08 -18.69 -10.74
N GLY A 1039 -2.96 -17.70 -9.86
CA GLY A 1039 -3.90 -17.51 -8.73
C GLY A 1039 -5.31 -17.15 -9.17
N GLN A 1040 -5.44 -16.30 -10.20
CA GLN A 1040 -6.74 -15.98 -10.82
C GLN A 1040 -7.42 -17.25 -11.36
N GLY A 1041 -6.63 -18.15 -11.98
CA GLY A 1041 -7.12 -19.43 -12.45
C GLY A 1041 -7.78 -20.26 -11.34
N TRP A 1042 -7.17 -20.36 -10.16
CA TRP A 1042 -7.75 -21.08 -9.02
C TRP A 1042 -9.01 -20.41 -8.46
N VAL A 1043 -9.10 -19.07 -8.46
CA VAL A 1043 -10.32 -18.35 -8.08
C VAL A 1043 -11.47 -18.68 -9.03
N TRP A 1044 -11.22 -18.61 -10.35
CA TRP A 1044 -12.24 -18.94 -11.36
C TRP A 1044 -12.63 -20.41 -11.34
N ALA A 1045 -11.67 -21.33 -11.16
CA ALA A 1045 -11.95 -22.76 -11.05
C ALA A 1045 -12.77 -23.11 -9.81
N GLY A 1046 -12.39 -22.58 -8.64
CA GLY A 1046 -13.14 -22.75 -7.41
C GLY A 1046 -14.57 -22.23 -7.54
N ARG A 1047 -14.74 -21.03 -8.07
CA ARG A 1047 -16.07 -20.43 -8.28
C ARG A 1047 -16.91 -21.21 -9.29
N ALA A 1048 -16.36 -21.60 -10.44
CA ALA A 1048 -17.07 -22.38 -11.44
C ALA A 1048 -17.53 -23.74 -10.90
N CYS A 1049 -16.65 -24.47 -10.18
CA CYS A 1049 -17.02 -25.75 -9.56
C CYS A 1049 -18.17 -25.60 -8.55
N LEU A 1050 -18.15 -24.54 -7.73
CA LEU A 1050 -19.24 -24.24 -6.78
C LEU A 1050 -20.55 -23.92 -7.49
N LEU A 1051 -20.50 -23.04 -8.49
CA LEU A 1051 -21.68 -22.63 -9.25
C LEU A 1051 -22.32 -23.81 -10.00
N HIS A 1052 -21.51 -24.74 -10.54
CA HIS A 1052 -22.01 -26.00 -11.11
C HIS A 1052 -22.78 -26.83 -10.11
N ARG A 1053 -22.20 -27.05 -8.93
CA ARG A 1053 -22.82 -27.84 -7.86
C ARG A 1053 -24.12 -27.19 -7.35
N MET A 1054 -24.18 -25.86 -7.36
CA MET A 1054 -25.35 -25.07 -7.00
C MET A 1054 -26.39 -24.94 -8.14
N GLY A 1055 -26.15 -25.51 -9.32
CA GLY A 1055 -27.05 -25.42 -10.48
C GLY A 1055 -27.06 -24.06 -11.20
N ARG A 1056 -26.11 -23.17 -10.89
CA ARG A 1056 -25.99 -21.80 -11.45
C ARG A 1056 -25.11 -21.80 -12.70
N LEU A 1057 -25.51 -22.58 -13.70
CA LEU A 1057 -24.67 -22.94 -14.84
C LEU A 1057 -24.26 -21.74 -15.71
N ASP A 1058 -25.13 -20.75 -15.86
CA ASP A 1058 -24.84 -19.57 -16.70
C ASP A 1058 -23.76 -18.66 -16.09
N GLU A 1059 -23.70 -18.59 -14.76
CA GLU A 1059 -22.64 -17.87 -14.06
C GLU A 1059 -21.33 -18.64 -14.11
N ALA A 1060 -21.38 -19.98 -14.01
CA ALA A 1060 -20.20 -20.83 -14.14
C ALA A 1060 -19.52 -20.66 -15.51
N LYS A 1061 -20.30 -20.61 -16.60
CA LYS A 1061 -19.78 -20.44 -17.98
C LYS A 1061 -18.87 -19.23 -18.14
N ALA A 1062 -19.14 -18.12 -17.45
CA ALA A 1062 -18.34 -16.91 -17.55
C ALA A 1062 -16.91 -17.09 -16.97
N ASP A 1063 -16.76 -17.91 -15.95
CA ASP A 1063 -15.45 -18.24 -15.37
C ASP A 1063 -14.73 -19.33 -16.14
N GLU A 1064 -15.47 -20.30 -16.66
CA GLU A 1064 -14.91 -21.32 -17.55
C GLU A 1064 -14.29 -20.72 -18.80
N ALA A 1065 -14.96 -19.74 -19.42
CA ALA A 1065 -14.48 -19.06 -20.61
C ALA A 1065 -13.12 -18.35 -20.37
N LYS A 1066 -12.86 -17.87 -19.16
CA LYS A 1066 -11.59 -17.21 -18.80
C LYS A 1066 -10.44 -18.22 -18.75
N LEU A 1067 -10.70 -19.41 -18.19
CA LEU A 1067 -9.71 -20.49 -18.09
C LEU A 1067 -9.46 -21.20 -19.41
N THR A 1068 -10.49 -21.37 -20.25
CA THR A 1068 -10.33 -21.99 -21.57
C THR A 1068 -9.67 -21.07 -22.60
N ALA A 1069 -9.74 -19.75 -22.42
CA ALA A 1069 -9.03 -18.80 -23.27
C ALA A 1069 -7.50 -18.86 -23.10
N LYS A 1070 -7.02 -19.20 -21.90
CA LYS A 1070 -5.60 -19.24 -21.57
C LYS A 1070 -5.24 -20.41 -20.64
N PRO A 1071 -5.47 -21.65 -21.07
CA PRO A 1071 -5.31 -22.81 -20.20
C PRO A 1071 -3.85 -23.03 -19.77
N ALA A 1072 -2.89 -22.50 -20.55
CA ALA A 1072 -1.46 -22.51 -20.21
C ALA A 1072 -1.08 -21.63 -19.01
N GLU A 1073 -1.91 -20.65 -18.62
CA GLU A 1073 -1.65 -19.85 -17.41
C GLU A 1073 -1.92 -20.64 -16.12
N ASN A 1074 -2.83 -21.64 -16.18
CA ASN A 1074 -3.05 -22.60 -15.09
C ASN A 1074 -3.76 -23.87 -15.57
N TRP A 1075 -2.97 -24.84 -16.05
CA TRP A 1075 -3.49 -26.10 -16.56
C TRP A 1075 -4.27 -26.90 -15.51
N GLY A 1076 -3.86 -26.85 -14.24
CA GLY A 1076 -4.53 -27.60 -13.18
C GLY A 1076 -5.93 -27.06 -12.87
N ALA A 1077 -6.06 -25.73 -12.81
CA ALA A 1077 -7.37 -25.09 -12.67
C ALA A 1077 -8.31 -25.39 -13.85
N ALA A 1078 -7.78 -25.37 -15.08
CA ALA A 1078 -8.55 -25.67 -16.29
C ALA A 1078 -9.05 -27.12 -16.30
N THR A 1079 -8.19 -28.09 -15.97
CA THR A 1079 -8.57 -29.51 -15.87
C THR A 1079 -9.56 -29.74 -14.72
N ARG A 1080 -9.36 -29.08 -13.56
CA ARG A 1080 -10.25 -29.20 -12.39
C ARG A 1080 -11.69 -28.87 -12.72
N ILE A 1081 -11.94 -27.80 -13.45
CA ILE A 1081 -13.31 -27.44 -13.88
C ILE A 1081 -13.95 -28.56 -14.69
N ALA A 1082 -13.25 -29.10 -15.69
CA ALA A 1082 -13.80 -30.18 -16.52
C ALA A 1082 -14.15 -31.40 -15.66
N ALA A 1083 -13.26 -31.75 -14.73
CA ALA A 1083 -13.46 -32.86 -13.81
C ALA A 1083 -14.61 -32.61 -12.80
N CYS A 1084 -14.78 -31.38 -12.30
CA CYS A 1084 -15.90 -30.98 -11.43
C CYS A 1084 -17.27 -31.18 -12.09
N ARG A 1085 -17.37 -30.99 -13.41
CA ARG A 1085 -18.61 -31.18 -14.18
C ARG A 1085 -18.91 -32.63 -14.51
N GLY A 1086 -18.01 -33.55 -14.19
CA GLY A 1086 -18.10 -34.94 -14.62
C GLY A 1086 -17.81 -35.14 -16.12
N ASP A 1087 -17.21 -34.16 -16.79
CA ASP A 1087 -16.92 -34.25 -18.23
C ASP A 1087 -15.61 -35.02 -18.48
N VAL A 1088 -15.74 -36.34 -18.59
CA VAL A 1088 -14.63 -37.26 -18.83
C VAL A 1088 -13.88 -36.94 -20.12
N LYS A 1089 -14.59 -36.55 -21.18
CA LYS A 1089 -14.00 -36.31 -22.49
C LYS A 1089 -13.17 -35.02 -22.48
N ALA A 1090 -13.74 -33.90 -22.02
CA ALA A 1090 -12.99 -32.64 -21.93
C ALA A 1090 -11.78 -32.76 -20.99
N THR A 1091 -11.91 -33.54 -19.92
CA THR A 1091 -10.80 -33.85 -19.02
C THR A 1091 -9.70 -34.64 -19.76
N ALA A 1092 -10.06 -35.68 -20.52
CA ALA A 1092 -9.11 -36.47 -21.30
C ALA A 1092 -8.41 -35.64 -22.40
N ASP A 1093 -9.13 -34.75 -23.10
CA ASP A 1093 -8.58 -33.86 -24.13
C ASP A 1093 -7.53 -32.89 -23.55
N MET A 1094 -7.76 -32.41 -22.31
CA MET A 1094 -6.81 -31.58 -21.57
C MET A 1094 -5.53 -32.34 -21.23
N LEU A 1095 -5.67 -33.59 -20.75
CA LEU A 1095 -4.52 -34.46 -20.46
C LEU A 1095 -3.70 -34.75 -21.73
N LEU A 1096 -4.36 -35.05 -22.86
CA LEU A 1096 -3.70 -35.29 -24.13
C LEU A 1096 -2.92 -34.06 -24.63
N THR A 1097 -3.53 -32.88 -24.54
CA THR A 1097 -2.89 -31.62 -24.92
C THR A 1097 -1.60 -31.41 -24.14
N ARG A 1098 -1.66 -31.55 -22.82
CA ARG A 1098 -0.50 -31.35 -21.94
C ARG A 1098 0.55 -32.46 -22.08
N LEU A 1099 0.17 -33.71 -22.32
CA LEU A 1099 1.13 -34.80 -22.57
C LEU A 1099 1.95 -34.56 -23.85
N ARG A 1100 1.35 -33.93 -24.86
CA ARG A 1100 2.01 -33.62 -26.14
C ARG A 1100 2.92 -32.41 -26.04
N ASP A 1101 2.60 -31.45 -25.19
CA ASP A 1101 3.38 -30.24 -24.95
C ASP A 1101 4.60 -30.50 -24.06
N GLU A 1102 5.81 -30.18 -24.51
CA GLU A 1102 7.04 -30.47 -23.76
C GLU A 1102 7.17 -29.69 -22.43
N GLU A 1103 6.64 -28.46 -22.34
CA GLU A 1103 6.72 -27.61 -21.16
C GLU A 1103 5.63 -27.99 -20.13
N ALA A 1104 4.44 -28.40 -20.59
CA ALA A 1104 3.33 -28.78 -19.72
C ALA A 1104 3.31 -30.26 -19.31
N ARG A 1105 4.10 -31.11 -19.98
CA ARG A 1105 4.09 -32.58 -19.78
C ARG A 1105 4.51 -33.00 -18.38
N ASP A 1106 5.53 -32.37 -17.82
CA ASP A 1106 6.12 -32.75 -16.53
C ASP A 1106 5.05 -32.73 -15.41
N ASP A 1107 4.16 -31.73 -15.41
CA ASP A 1107 3.08 -31.58 -14.42
C ASP A 1107 1.94 -32.60 -14.58
N VAL A 1108 1.84 -33.28 -15.73
CA VAL A 1108 0.78 -34.27 -15.98
C VAL A 1108 1.16 -35.64 -15.40
N PHE A 1109 2.45 -35.98 -15.36
CA PHE A 1109 2.89 -37.30 -14.93
C PHE A 1109 2.47 -37.62 -13.49
N ASP A 1110 2.50 -36.62 -12.61
CA ASP A 1110 2.01 -36.68 -11.24
C ASP A 1110 0.58 -37.21 -11.14
N GLN A 1111 -0.27 -36.92 -12.13
CA GLN A 1111 -1.67 -37.35 -12.13
C GLN A 1111 -1.84 -38.85 -12.42
N PHE A 1112 -0.82 -39.52 -12.96
CA PHE A 1112 -0.86 -40.97 -13.25
C PHE A 1112 -0.31 -41.81 -12.10
N LEU A 1113 0.09 -41.18 -10.99
CA LEU A 1113 0.47 -41.87 -9.78
C LEU A 1113 -0.75 -42.47 -9.08
N THR A 1114 -0.56 -43.67 -8.53
CA THR A 1114 -1.52 -44.30 -7.62
C THR A 1114 -0.96 -44.30 -6.20
N PHE A 1115 -1.82 -44.05 -5.21
CA PHE A 1115 -1.41 -43.79 -3.83
C PHE A 1115 -1.90 -44.92 -2.92
N GLU A 1116 -1.02 -45.43 -2.05
CA GLU A 1116 -1.40 -46.47 -1.07
C GLU A 1116 -1.97 -45.89 0.21
N THR A 1117 -1.49 -44.73 0.62
CA THR A 1117 -1.91 -44.13 1.87
C THR A 1117 -3.24 -43.42 1.67
N ALA A 1118 -4.26 -43.90 2.39
CA ALA A 1118 -5.58 -43.30 2.37
C ALA A 1118 -5.58 -41.91 3.00
N GLU A 1119 -6.33 -41.00 2.40
CA GLU A 1119 -6.57 -39.65 2.93
C GLU A 1119 -8.07 -39.46 3.15
N ALA A 1120 -8.45 -38.67 4.16
CA ALA A 1120 -9.84 -38.24 4.29
C ALA A 1120 -10.22 -37.44 3.04
N GLN A 1121 -11.22 -37.89 2.28
CA GLN A 1121 -11.73 -37.18 1.11
C GLN A 1121 -13.18 -36.80 1.34
N THR A 1122 -13.51 -35.56 1.01
CA THR A 1122 -14.89 -35.10 0.96
C THR A 1122 -15.61 -35.72 -0.24
N PRO A 1123 -16.95 -35.82 -0.22
CA PRO A 1123 -17.71 -36.34 -1.37
C PRO A 1123 -17.42 -35.60 -2.68
N THR A 1124 -17.11 -34.31 -2.60
CA THR A 1124 -16.76 -33.49 -3.77
C THR A 1124 -15.40 -33.88 -4.33
N GLU A 1125 -14.39 -33.98 -3.48
CA GLU A 1125 -13.04 -34.42 -3.92
C GLU A 1125 -13.12 -35.82 -4.55
N GLN A 1126 -13.89 -36.75 -3.96
CA GLN A 1126 -14.11 -38.08 -4.53
C GLN A 1126 -14.73 -38.03 -5.94
N ALA A 1127 -15.75 -37.19 -6.16
CA ALA A 1127 -16.39 -37.05 -7.47
C ALA A 1127 -15.41 -36.54 -8.54
N ILE A 1128 -14.59 -35.53 -8.22
CA ILE A 1128 -13.60 -34.98 -9.16
C ILE A 1128 -12.54 -36.04 -9.48
N LEU A 1129 -12.02 -36.74 -8.47
CA LEU A 1129 -11.02 -37.79 -8.64
C LEU A 1129 -11.55 -38.98 -9.45
N GLN A 1130 -12.84 -39.32 -9.33
CA GLN A 1130 -13.48 -40.35 -10.16
C GLN A 1130 -13.54 -39.95 -11.64
N THR A 1131 -13.86 -38.69 -11.94
CA THR A 1131 -13.86 -38.18 -13.32
C THR A 1131 -12.46 -38.22 -13.92
N LEU A 1132 -11.45 -37.77 -13.17
CA LEU A 1132 -10.04 -37.86 -13.58
C LEU A 1132 -9.60 -39.31 -13.80
N ALA A 1133 -9.97 -40.24 -12.91
CA ALA A 1133 -9.64 -41.64 -13.06
C ALA A 1133 -10.24 -42.23 -14.36
N LYS A 1134 -11.50 -41.90 -14.68
CA LYS A 1134 -12.14 -42.31 -15.94
C LYS A 1134 -11.45 -41.70 -17.16
N ALA A 1135 -11.06 -40.42 -17.07
CA ALA A 1135 -10.36 -39.73 -18.16
C ALA A 1135 -8.97 -40.30 -18.41
N ARG A 1136 -8.21 -40.62 -17.35
CA ARG A 1136 -6.92 -41.30 -17.46
C ARG A 1136 -7.04 -42.69 -18.07
N ALA A 1137 -8.13 -43.40 -17.79
CA ALA A 1137 -8.35 -44.76 -18.27
C ALA A 1137 -8.75 -44.85 -19.76
N THR A 1138 -8.95 -43.72 -20.46
CA THR A 1138 -9.26 -43.77 -21.90
C THR A 1138 -8.07 -44.32 -22.71
N PRO A 1139 -8.32 -45.13 -23.75
CA PRO A 1139 -7.25 -45.74 -24.56
C PRO A 1139 -6.29 -44.71 -25.15
N GLU A 1140 -6.79 -43.56 -25.59
CA GLU A 1140 -6.00 -42.49 -26.21
C GLU A 1140 -5.02 -41.87 -25.22
N VAL A 1141 -5.48 -41.59 -23.99
CA VAL A 1141 -4.66 -41.01 -22.92
C VAL A 1141 -3.60 -42.02 -22.46
N GLN A 1142 -3.97 -43.29 -22.26
CA GLN A 1142 -3.02 -44.34 -21.91
C GLN A 1142 -1.94 -44.53 -23.00
N ALA A 1143 -2.34 -44.55 -24.27
CA ALA A 1143 -1.41 -44.68 -25.38
C ALA A 1143 -0.44 -43.48 -25.50
N GLU A 1144 -0.93 -42.26 -25.27
CA GLU A 1144 -0.08 -41.05 -25.29
C GLU A 1144 0.88 -41.03 -24.09
N PHE A 1145 0.39 -41.31 -22.88
CA PHE A 1145 1.20 -41.37 -21.66
C PHE A 1145 2.33 -42.40 -21.76
N ALA A 1146 2.04 -43.59 -22.30
CA ALA A 1146 3.02 -44.68 -22.44
C ALA A 1146 4.23 -44.33 -23.32
N LYS A 1147 4.14 -43.30 -24.17
CA LYS A 1147 5.28 -42.79 -24.97
C LYS A 1147 6.33 -42.09 -24.12
N TYR A 1148 5.94 -41.52 -22.98
CA TYR A 1148 6.80 -40.60 -22.21
C TYR A 1148 7.08 -41.08 -20.78
N ALA A 1149 6.19 -41.86 -20.18
CA ALA A 1149 6.33 -42.31 -18.80
C ALA A 1149 5.71 -43.72 -18.59
N ARG A 1150 5.92 -44.29 -17.40
CA ARG A 1150 5.28 -45.52 -16.92
C ARG A 1150 4.44 -45.24 -15.67
N PRO A 1151 3.33 -45.96 -15.45
CA PRO A 1151 2.51 -45.77 -14.26
C PRO A 1151 3.29 -46.26 -13.03
N LEU A 1152 3.15 -45.54 -11.92
CA LEU A 1152 3.78 -45.91 -10.66
C LEU A 1152 2.76 -45.99 -9.53
N ARG A 1153 3.07 -46.88 -8.59
CA ARG A 1153 2.43 -46.94 -7.28
C ARG A 1153 3.36 -46.32 -6.26
N TYR A 1154 2.84 -45.41 -5.47
CA TYR A 1154 3.55 -44.63 -4.47
C TYR A 1154 2.96 -44.92 -3.09
N ALA A 1155 3.82 -45.26 -2.13
CA ALA A 1155 3.40 -45.64 -0.78
C ALA A 1155 2.80 -44.47 0.00
N GLY A 1156 3.14 -43.24 -0.36
CA GLY A 1156 2.68 -42.04 0.33
C GLY A 1156 1.29 -41.56 -0.09
N THR A 1157 0.98 -40.35 0.35
CA THR A 1157 -0.25 -39.62 0.03
C THR A 1157 -0.15 -38.91 -1.32
N SER A 1158 -1.29 -38.49 -1.88
CA SER A 1158 -1.39 -37.59 -3.04
C SER A 1158 -0.90 -36.16 -2.76
N GLN A 1159 -0.62 -35.84 -1.51
CA GLN A 1159 -0.09 -34.55 -1.09
C GLN A 1159 1.23 -34.19 -1.78
N GLY A 1160 1.29 -32.94 -2.24
CA GLY A 1160 2.44 -32.38 -2.95
C GLY A 1160 2.41 -32.67 -4.44
N TRP A 1161 1.63 -33.63 -4.92
CA TRP A 1161 1.50 -33.98 -6.34
C TRP A 1161 0.42 -33.15 -7.01
N THR A 1162 0.58 -32.85 -8.30
CA THR A 1162 -0.47 -32.21 -9.10
C THR A 1162 -1.66 -33.17 -9.22
N THR A 1163 -2.81 -32.81 -8.64
CA THR A 1163 -4.00 -33.68 -8.56
C THR A 1163 -5.06 -33.36 -9.61
N TYR A 1164 -4.97 -32.21 -10.28
CA TYR A 1164 -5.91 -31.73 -11.29
C TYR A 1164 -5.16 -31.16 -12.48
#